data_AF-A0A1H1BNS5-F1
#
_entry.id   AF-A0A1H1BNS5-F1
#
_cell.length_a   1.000
_cell.length_b   1.000
_cell.length_c   1.000
_cell.angle_alpha   90.00
_cell.angle_beta   90.00
_cell.angle_gamma   90.00
#
_symmetry.space_group_name_H-M   'P 1'
#
loop_
_entity.id
_entity.type
_entity.pdbx_description
1 polymer ?
#
loop_
_entity_poly.entity_id
_entity_poly.type
_entity_poly.pdbx_seq_one_letter_code
_entity_poly.pdbx_strand_id
1 'polypeptide(L)'
;MAFFCLVSMGIYSKNLEIKENFKYEITAKSCLNIKKSHNFNKNNIIYGDKNSTKSDTIKENGNKRIIPGVPDWSKAPNSYIFDPGQTAEGLYIPVKKAYAMWESDKYIGGTVIPTGKLSAVVLWEDTPGLIKSGANYALEIQDTGQNAKIKVPINKSKEGNAVIAFRVGGEIYWSWHIWVTDDPTNGPAYRSFDNLKRERSDGVVETIPGTDWRWMDRNLGAVSATITGTEWNRNGGLLYQWGRKDPIPPLVHRGNDFYEVSGAVGRVRHRGAKNFTNAISIDNLRTFVLLSNATVSNNIKLSVRNPLSMMYVNKDDNSGIATYNNNANLMVNWFGKMPGMPDNQLTELNLWSDNSQGKIDVNYNADSSARPYRDKSSFDPCPNGWRVPSVLVANLASQSYIDDIRIDFSPFGVKTNLAKNVFEANNYHKIKPTDSGVPSFMTGFKVYPNFGFDMSNVGGQNMGMFPGTGGISYNAHAGQFTDQHQVALWTATMARQFDATPAVGARTLFMIPDKIQPDIPDPNLPNVKGRYWYFPLGTGLTSDMNGCRCVKDPLYVVDQYDFPTEYLMATEEYREGINNPNTYQVVKNPALFTVEIPVSKAFSVQSQLLNNKEILNPVNFNNLQANILWTTNVNLVNKVSIQNPSPSSLAGISASKILVEIKPNQSGNAVITLHNGSVANPVYWSWHIWVTDTPVGTYKYTTELPETSAANYVNYVNKADIVFQTEFMDRNLGATDAFPIVVNNLTPTAAELAKIKASTGLHYQWGRKDPLPIFQYADDRASYPVYLGNVTASGTATYTTLPIGTYNDLAGNYIIPYNTYSNAANANVLTTDKVPDKIAKVLSYSVRNPLVYMIPSTFAPYNSTNAIYTNGTDWLANEPNLAYDRWGRGGKKSPFDPCPEGWRIPDVTNTTYITNQDFGLTPWYKKDKNVATAYSVSTDYDGVRVRRSATYSYTIGYMFNYPSYYVGNYPNSGSRGFRSVTANQTATGTFNFINYQYPGIWTAALNSNYIGRPVNLIFDAAATANRMIAFHDNNDPYFGMSCRCVKIKTDANGNEEGPVPRLQVTSLSTTKASEVFSKNEIIEKVRKNKITLYPNPVKEKLYIDAAENGKYFYQIYSLSGDLAQSGEFINDETDVSSLPSGTYLIRINNSEMVVKIIKE
;
A
#
# COMPACT_ATOMS: atom_id res chain seq x y z
N MET A 1 -23.93 21.45 -3.80
CA MET A 1 -23.17 20.90 -2.66
C MET A 1 -24.03 19.86 -1.97
N ALA A 2 -23.44 18.75 -1.51
CA ALA A 2 -24.07 17.80 -0.60
C ALA A 2 -22.99 17.32 0.38
N PHE A 3 -23.14 17.62 1.66
CA PHE A 3 -22.14 17.27 2.68
C PHE A 3 -22.24 15.79 3.05
N PHE A 4 -21.12 15.07 2.99
CA PHE A 4 -20.98 13.75 3.60
C PHE A 4 -20.23 13.89 4.92
N CYS A 5 -20.97 14.23 5.97
CA CYS A 5 -20.47 14.23 7.33
C CYS A 5 -20.36 12.79 7.84
N LEU A 6 -19.18 12.17 7.74
CA LEU A 6 -18.84 10.97 8.49
C LEU A 6 -18.54 11.34 9.95
N VAL A 7 -19.57 11.73 10.69
CA VAL A 7 -19.50 11.91 12.15
C VAL A 7 -19.70 10.55 12.80
N SER A 8 -18.73 10.08 13.56
CA SER A 8 -18.84 8.86 14.35
C SER A 8 -19.84 9.05 15.49
N MET A 9 -21.10 8.63 15.26
CA MET A 9 -22.08 8.47 16.34
C MET A 9 -21.63 7.33 17.25
N GLY A 10 -20.97 7.68 18.35
CA GLY A 10 -20.43 6.73 19.31
C GLY A 10 -21.51 5.87 19.95
N ILE A 11 -21.37 4.55 19.85
CA ILE A 11 -22.21 3.58 20.54
C ILE A 11 -21.83 3.61 22.04
N TYR A 12 -22.51 4.45 22.83
CA TYR A 12 -22.80 4.26 24.27
C TYR A 12 -23.57 5.48 24.84
N SER A 13 -24.91 5.38 25.00
CA SER A 13 -25.67 6.40 25.74
C SER A 13 -27.02 5.90 26.31
N LYS A 14 -26.96 5.46 27.57
CA LYS A 14 -28.03 5.44 28.60
C LYS A 14 -29.32 4.63 28.38
N ASN A 15 -29.86 4.20 29.53
CA ASN A 15 -31.07 3.40 29.68
C ASN A 15 -32.35 4.24 29.71
N LEU A 16 -33.45 3.51 29.52
CA LEU A 16 -34.86 3.85 29.64
C LEU A 16 -35.22 4.80 30.81
N GLU A 17 -36.16 5.70 30.54
CA GLU A 17 -37.35 5.85 31.37
C GLU A 17 -38.57 5.41 30.54
N ILE A 18 -39.38 4.48 31.05
CA ILE A 18 -40.70 4.15 30.48
C ILE A 18 -41.75 4.49 31.53
N LYS A 19 -42.75 5.28 31.14
CA LYS A 19 -43.95 5.52 31.96
C LYS A 19 -44.95 4.39 31.77
N GLU A 20 -45.64 4.04 32.85
CA GLU A 20 -46.73 3.07 32.84
C GLU A 20 -47.90 3.54 31.97
N ASN A 21 -48.54 2.60 31.24
CA ASN A 21 -49.94 2.18 31.47
C ASN A 21 -50.44 1.34 30.27
N PHE A 22 -51.04 0.16 30.53
CA PHE A 22 -52.49 -0.11 30.36
C PHE A 22 -52.81 -1.59 30.70
N LYS A 23 -54.09 -1.90 30.94
CA LYS A 23 -54.62 -3.21 31.41
C LYS A 23 -55.51 -3.90 30.35
N TYR A 24 -56.07 -5.06 30.76
CA TYR A 24 -57.12 -5.91 30.14
C TYR A 24 -56.63 -7.02 29.19
N GLU A 25 -57.28 -8.19 29.06
CA GLU A 25 -57.90 -9.09 30.07
C GLU A 25 -58.26 -10.46 29.42
N ILE A 26 -58.18 -11.54 30.21
CA ILE A 26 -58.98 -12.78 30.22
C ILE A 26 -59.79 -13.20 28.96
N THR A 27 -59.50 -14.39 28.40
CA THR A 27 -60.47 -15.51 28.24
C THR A 27 -59.77 -16.86 27.92
N ALA A 28 -60.49 -18.00 27.96
CA ALA A 28 -59.91 -19.37 27.96
C ALA A 28 -60.84 -20.46 27.35
N LYS A 29 -60.37 -21.74 27.32
CA LYS A 29 -60.99 -23.01 26.79
C LYS A 29 -60.72 -23.28 25.28
N SER A 30 -60.71 -24.49 24.67
CA SER A 30 -60.79 -25.94 25.05
C SER A 30 -60.68 -26.83 23.77
N CYS A 31 -60.38 -28.16 23.71
CA CYS A 31 -59.83 -29.18 24.64
C CYS A 31 -59.54 -30.56 23.94
N LEU A 32 -58.38 -31.19 24.24
CA LEU A 32 -58.16 -32.64 24.54
C LEU A 32 -58.35 -33.82 23.51
N ASN A 33 -57.71 -34.96 23.87
CA ASN A 33 -57.73 -36.35 23.32
C ASN A 33 -56.86 -36.62 22.05
N ILE A 34 -55.98 -37.64 21.88
CA ILE A 34 -55.54 -38.91 22.55
C ILE A 34 -56.09 -40.25 21.97
N LYS A 35 -55.20 -41.13 21.43
CA LYS A 35 -55.11 -42.61 21.68
C LYS A 35 -53.91 -43.33 20.99
N LYS A 36 -53.66 -44.62 21.32
CA LYS A 36 -52.51 -45.50 20.94
C LYS A 36 -52.92 -46.98 20.67
N SER A 37 -52.16 -47.73 19.84
CA SER A 37 -51.81 -49.19 19.91
C SER A 37 -51.02 -49.62 18.64
N HIS A 38 -49.97 -50.49 18.58
CA HIS A 38 -49.73 -51.89 19.02
C HIS A 38 -50.58 -52.96 18.24
N ASN A 39 -50.12 -54.15 17.80
CA ASN A 39 -48.81 -54.87 17.91
C ASN A 39 -48.63 -56.10 16.94
N PHE A 40 -47.36 -56.52 16.68
CA PHE A 40 -46.80 -57.90 16.46
C PHE A 40 -47.08 -58.86 15.25
N ASN A 41 -46.00 -59.17 14.51
CA ASN A 41 -45.38 -60.47 14.10
C ASN A 41 -46.19 -61.77 13.77
N LYS A 42 -45.85 -62.42 12.62
CA LYS A 42 -45.03 -63.70 12.59
C LYS A 42 -44.58 -64.19 11.18
N ASN A 43 -43.55 -65.05 11.19
CA ASN A 43 -42.86 -65.76 10.08
C ASN A 43 -43.82 -66.70 9.28
N ASN A 44 -43.49 -67.30 8.13
CA ASN A 44 -42.21 -67.64 7.45
C ASN A 44 -42.47 -67.72 5.89
N ILE A 45 -41.70 -68.24 4.91
CA ILE A 45 -40.51 -69.11 4.76
C ILE A 45 -39.71 -68.67 3.48
N ILE A 46 -38.47 -69.15 3.29
CA ILE A 46 -37.72 -69.21 1.99
C ILE A 46 -38.45 -70.10 0.94
N TYR A 47 -38.25 -70.01 -0.39
CA TYR A 47 -37.14 -69.53 -1.26
C TYR A 47 -37.65 -68.61 -2.41
N GLY A 48 -36.84 -67.97 -3.27
CA GLY A 48 -35.37 -67.87 -3.38
C GLY A 48 -34.87 -67.42 -4.78
N ASP A 49 -33.57 -67.61 -5.03
CA ASP A 49 -32.72 -67.30 -6.23
C ASP A 49 -32.54 -65.83 -6.69
N LYS A 50 -31.28 -65.38 -6.58
CA LYS A 50 -30.54 -64.27 -7.25
C LYS A 50 -30.83 -62.77 -6.97
N ASN A 51 -29.69 -62.07 -6.86
CA ASN A 51 -29.41 -60.64 -7.05
C ASN A 51 -30.06 -59.59 -6.12
N SER A 52 -29.35 -59.22 -5.04
CA SER A 52 -28.91 -57.83 -4.81
C SER A 52 -27.91 -57.73 -3.65
N THR A 53 -27.10 -56.66 -3.63
CA THR A 53 -26.12 -56.37 -2.57
C THR A 53 -26.65 -55.32 -1.60
N LYS A 54 -26.53 -55.56 -0.28
CA LYS A 54 -26.51 -54.47 0.72
C LYS A 54 -25.95 -54.86 2.09
N SER A 55 -24.92 -54.11 2.48
CA SER A 55 -24.65 -53.56 3.83
C SER A 55 -24.87 -54.42 5.08
N ASP A 56 -23.77 -54.83 5.71
CA ASP A 56 -23.72 -54.95 7.17
C ASP A 56 -23.68 -53.56 7.83
N THR A 57 -24.22 -53.47 9.05
CA THR A 57 -24.41 -52.18 9.76
C THR A 57 -23.49 -52.09 10.97
N ILE A 58 -22.51 -51.17 10.94
CA ILE A 58 -21.65 -50.86 12.10
C ILE A 58 -22.15 -49.58 12.77
N LYS A 59 -22.28 -49.60 14.09
CA LYS A 59 -22.52 -48.41 14.91
C LYS A 59 -21.20 -47.68 15.11
N GLU A 60 -20.99 -46.56 14.43
CA GLU A 60 -19.81 -45.72 14.68
C GLU A 60 -19.99 -44.90 15.96
N ASN A 61 -19.17 -45.19 16.97
CA ASN A 61 -18.76 -44.17 17.93
C ASN A 61 -17.79 -43.22 17.21
N GLY A 62 -17.96 -41.91 17.39
CA GLY A 62 -17.36 -40.86 16.55
C GLY A 62 -15.85 -40.61 16.69
N ASN A 63 -15.01 -41.63 16.52
CA ASN A 63 -13.58 -41.47 16.31
C ASN A 63 -13.24 -41.65 14.82
N LYS A 64 -13.05 -40.55 14.08
CA LYS A 64 -12.46 -40.60 12.73
C LYS A 64 -11.10 -41.31 12.82
N ARG A 65 -10.95 -42.48 12.18
CA ARG A 65 -9.63 -43.08 11.96
C ARG A 65 -8.85 -42.20 10.99
N ILE A 66 -7.97 -41.36 11.51
CA ILE A 66 -6.90 -40.75 10.73
C ILE A 66 -6.05 -41.88 10.15
N ILE A 67 -5.93 -41.95 8.82
CA ILE A 67 -4.99 -42.84 8.14
C ILE A 67 -3.61 -42.17 8.29
N PRO A 68 -2.62 -42.79 8.97
CA PRO A 68 -1.31 -42.18 9.17
C PRO A 68 -0.68 -41.75 7.84
N GLY A 69 -0.25 -40.49 7.74
CA GLY A 69 0.40 -39.94 6.54
C GLY A 69 -0.53 -39.31 5.49
N VAL A 70 -1.85 -39.21 5.72
CA VAL A 70 -2.75 -38.44 4.83
C VAL A 70 -3.32 -37.22 5.59
N PRO A 71 -2.93 -35.98 5.25
CA PRO A 71 -3.39 -34.78 5.96
C PRO A 71 -4.87 -34.47 5.66
N ASP A 72 -5.55 -33.82 6.60
CA ASP A 72 -6.97 -33.45 6.46
C ASP A 72 -7.15 -32.27 5.48
N TRP A 73 -7.56 -32.58 4.25
CA TRP A 73 -7.75 -31.61 3.17
C TRP A 73 -8.84 -30.56 3.43
N SER A 74 -9.67 -30.70 4.48
CA SER A 74 -10.56 -29.61 4.92
C SER A 74 -9.79 -28.47 5.61
N LYS A 75 -8.69 -28.77 6.29
CA LYS A 75 -7.80 -27.80 6.98
C LYS A 75 -6.83 -27.07 6.06
N ALA A 76 -6.71 -27.50 4.79
CA ALA A 76 -5.86 -26.85 3.79
C ALA A 76 -6.16 -25.34 3.65
N PRO A 77 -5.19 -24.49 3.26
CA PRO A 77 -5.32 -23.04 3.33
C PRO A 77 -6.49 -22.47 2.51
N ASN A 78 -7.06 -21.36 3.01
CA ASN A 78 -8.00 -20.51 2.28
C ASN A 78 -7.32 -19.30 1.61
N SER A 79 -6.11 -18.94 2.05
CA SER A 79 -5.28 -17.92 1.43
C SER A 79 -3.84 -18.39 1.23
N TYR A 80 -3.16 -17.81 0.23
CA TYR A 80 -1.76 -18.08 -0.07
C TYR A 80 -0.97 -16.77 -0.09
N ILE A 81 0.22 -16.78 0.53
CA ILE A 81 1.20 -15.70 0.44
C ILE A 81 2.12 -15.96 -0.75
N PHE A 82 2.44 -14.91 -1.51
CA PHE A 82 3.49 -14.93 -2.52
C PHE A 82 4.37 -13.68 -2.39
N ASP A 83 5.64 -13.87 -2.05
CA ASP A 83 6.66 -12.82 -2.04
C ASP A 83 7.13 -12.50 -3.48
N PRO A 84 7.01 -11.25 -3.98
CA PRO A 84 7.55 -10.85 -5.29
C PRO A 84 9.07 -11.04 -5.46
N GLY A 85 9.83 -10.96 -4.36
CA GLY A 85 11.28 -11.10 -4.34
C GLY A 85 11.79 -12.54 -4.52
N GLN A 86 10.92 -13.55 -4.39
CA GLN A 86 11.32 -14.95 -4.55
C GLN A 86 11.58 -15.34 -6.02
N THR A 87 12.23 -16.49 -6.24
CA THR A 87 12.62 -16.95 -7.58
C THR A 87 11.45 -17.46 -8.43
N ALA A 88 10.38 -17.97 -7.82
CA ALA A 88 9.20 -18.52 -8.49
C ALA A 88 8.46 -17.50 -9.38
N GLU A 89 7.67 -18.00 -10.35
CA GLU A 89 6.81 -17.20 -11.24
C GLU A 89 5.34 -17.11 -10.78
N GLY A 90 4.98 -17.76 -9.68
CA GLY A 90 3.62 -17.89 -9.17
C GLY A 90 3.46 -19.13 -8.29
N LEU A 91 2.22 -19.59 -8.08
CA LEU A 91 1.92 -20.79 -7.28
C LEU A 91 0.87 -21.71 -7.91
N TYR A 92 0.73 -22.91 -7.34
CA TYR A 92 -0.37 -23.84 -7.60
C TYR A 92 -1.37 -23.86 -6.44
N ILE A 93 -2.67 -24.01 -6.76
CA ILE A 93 -3.74 -24.24 -5.79
C ILE A 93 -4.36 -25.63 -6.04
N PRO A 94 -4.17 -26.62 -5.13
CA PRO A 94 -4.86 -27.90 -5.23
C PRO A 94 -6.38 -27.73 -5.04
N VAL A 95 -7.20 -28.17 -6.00
CA VAL A 95 -8.67 -28.10 -5.88
C VAL A 95 -9.23 -29.11 -4.88
N LYS A 96 -8.40 -30.04 -4.39
CA LYS A 96 -8.78 -31.12 -3.48
C LYS A 96 -9.52 -30.66 -2.22
N LYS A 97 -9.20 -29.47 -1.69
CA LYS A 97 -9.96 -28.86 -0.59
C LYS A 97 -11.44 -28.71 -0.94
N ALA A 98 -11.76 -28.23 -2.15
CA ALA A 98 -13.15 -28.05 -2.58
C ALA A 98 -13.92 -29.39 -2.52
N TYR A 99 -13.33 -30.46 -3.04
CA TYR A 99 -13.92 -31.80 -3.00
C TYR A 99 -14.12 -32.28 -1.55
N ALA A 100 -13.08 -32.22 -0.71
CA ALA A 100 -13.15 -32.64 0.69
C ALA A 100 -14.26 -31.89 1.47
N MET A 101 -14.42 -30.60 1.22
CA MET A 101 -15.46 -29.77 1.85
C MET A 101 -16.88 -30.16 1.40
N TRP A 102 -17.14 -30.23 0.08
CA TRP A 102 -18.48 -30.54 -0.45
C TRP A 102 -18.90 -32.00 -0.22
N GLU A 103 -17.93 -32.91 -0.10
CA GLU A 103 -18.15 -34.30 0.30
C GLU A 103 -18.42 -34.44 1.81
N SER A 104 -17.56 -33.89 2.67
CA SER A 104 -17.44 -34.33 4.08
C SER A 104 -17.50 -33.25 5.17
N ASP A 105 -17.68 -31.97 4.83
CA ASP A 105 -17.80 -30.91 5.84
C ASP A 105 -19.10 -31.01 6.68
N LYS A 106 -19.03 -30.63 7.95
CA LYS A 106 -20.14 -30.65 8.91
C LYS A 106 -21.31 -29.74 8.50
N TYR A 107 -21.06 -28.66 7.76
CA TYR A 107 -22.05 -27.65 7.43
C TYR A 107 -22.44 -27.62 5.95
N ILE A 108 -21.52 -27.96 5.03
CA ILE A 108 -21.79 -27.98 3.59
C ILE A 108 -21.61 -29.34 2.90
N GLY A 109 -21.21 -30.38 3.62
CA GLY A 109 -20.99 -31.73 3.09
C GLY A 109 -22.26 -32.44 2.60
N GLY A 110 -22.10 -33.73 2.26
CA GLY A 110 -23.18 -34.59 1.79
C GLY A 110 -23.63 -34.34 0.35
N THR A 111 -22.93 -33.49 -0.40
CA THR A 111 -23.24 -33.16 -1.80
C THR A 111 -21.97 -33.11 -2.64
N VAL A 112 -21.57 -34.27 -3.20
CA VAL A 112 -20.38 -34.41 -4.05
C VAL A 112 -20.42 -33.42 -5.21
N ILE A 113 -19.28 -32.79 -5.51
CA ILE A 113 -19.13 -31.89 -6.67
C ILE A 113 -19.47 -32.66 -7.96
N PRO A 114 -20.43 -32.20 -8.78
CA PRO A 114 -20.93 -32.95 -9.92
C PRO A 114 -19.87 -33.11 -11.02
N THR A 115 -19.95 -34.19 -11.79
CA THR A 115 -19.11 -34.40 -12.98
C THR A 115 -19.41 -33.32 -14.02
N GLY A 116 -18.40 -32.55 -14.41
CA GLY A 116 -18.56 -31.48 -15.38
C GLY A 116 -17.23 -30.83 -15.78
N LYS A 117 -17.28 -29.89 -16.72
CA LYS A 117 -16.08 -29.15 -17.16
C LYS A 117 -15.51 -28.33 -16.00
N LEU A 118 -14.29 -28.65 -15.59
CA LEU A 118 -13.51 -27.87 -14.65
C LEU A 118 -13.03 -26.57 -15.32
N SER A 119 -12.99 -25.48 -14.55
CA SER A 119 -12.42 -24.20 -14.99
C SER A 119 -12.01 -23.36 -13.78
N ALA A 120 -11.05 -22.47 -13.98
CA ALA A 120 -10.61 -21.53 -12.96
C ALA A 120 -10.50 -20.12 -13.56
N VAL A 121 -10.79 -19.10 -12.74
CA VAL A 121 -10.67 -17.69 -13.12
C VAL A 121 -10.10 -16.86 -11.99
N VAL A 122 -9.46 -15.74 -12.33
CA VAL A 122 -9.35 -14.60 -11.42
C VAL A 122 -10.76 -14.02 -11.28
N LEU A 123 -11.39 -14.25 -10.13
CA LEU A 123 -12.72 -13.72 -9.85
C LEU A 123 -12.65 -12.20 -9.80
N TRP A 124 -11.69 -11.68 -9.03
CA TRP A 124 -11.32 -10.29 -8.94
C TRP A 124 -9.85 -10.13 -8.51
N GLU A 125 -9.20 -9.05 -8.93
CA GLU A 125 -7.89 -8.56 -8.46
C GLU A 125 -7.98 -7.05 -8.19
N ASP A 126 -7.33 -6.56 -7.13
CA ASP A 126 -7.32 -5.12 -6.73
C ASP A 126 -6.31 -4.26 -7.51
N THR A 127 -5.34 -4.92 -8.11
CA THR A 127 -4.23 -4.31 -8.82
C THR A 127 -4.26 -4.88 -10.24
N PRO A 128 -4.83 -4.19 -11.25
CA PRO A 128 -5.14 -4.81 -12.55
C PRO A 128 -3.92 -5.43 -13.23
N GLY A 129 -4.02 -6.70 -13.60
CA GLY A 129 -2.91 -7.51 -14.10
C GLY A 129 -1.85 -7.83 -13.04
N LEU A 130 -2.29 -8.17 -11.82
CA LEU A 130 -1.48 -8.79 -10.77
C LEU A 130 -1.29 -10.28 -11.06
N ILE A 131 -2.36 -10.96 -11.51
CA ILE A 131 -2.30 -12.33 -11.99
C ILE A 131 -2.15 -12.31 -13.52
N LYS A 132 -1.15 -13.05 -14.03
CA LYS A 132 -0.80 -13.19 -15.47
C LYS A 132 -1.84 -14.10 -16.19
N SER A 133 -3.11 -13.71 -16.12
CA SER A 133 -4.29 -14.47 -16.61
C SER A 133 -4.48 -14.43 -18.13
N GLY A 134 -5.22 -15.40 -18.66
CA GLY A 134 -5.60 -15.44 -20.08
C GLY A 134 -6.73 -14.46 -20.44
N ALA A 135 -7.38 -14.73 -21.59
CA ALA A 135 -8.62 -14.05 -21.98
C ALA A 135 -9.75 -14.36 -20.98
N ASN A 136 -10.68 -13.42 -20.79
CA ASN A 136 -11.79 -13.53 -19.83
C ASN A 136 -11.36 -13.91 -18.39
N TYR A 137 -10.13 -13.53 -18.01
CA TYR A 137 -9.49 -13.84 -16.72
C TYR A 137 -9.33 -15.34 -16.42
N ALA A 138 -9.36 -16.20 -17.45
CA ALA A 138 -9.18 -17.65 -17.30
C ALA A 138 -7.77 -18.03 -16.84
N LEU A 139 -7.69 -19.13 -16.10
CA LEU A 139 -6.45 -19.77 -15.62
C LEU A 139 -6.36 -21.23 -16.07
N GLU A 140 -5.12 -21.71 -16.22
CA GLU A 140 -4.81 -23.09 -16.56
C GLU A 140 -5.10 -24.01 -15.35
N ILE A 141 -5.71 -25.17 -15.62
CA ILE A 141 -5.84 -26.27 -14.66
C ILE A 141 -4.99 -27.43 -15.17
N GLN A 142 -4.18 -27.99 -14.28
CA GLN A 142 -3.41 -29.22 -14.50
C GLN A 142 -4.06 -30.38 -13.75
N ASP A 143 -3.81 -31.61 -14.22
CA ASP A 143 -4.49 -32.84 -13.81
C ASP A 143 -6.03 -32.77 -13.90
N THR A 144 -6.74 -33.74 -13.31
CA THR A 144 -8.19 -33.87 -13.42
C THR A 144 -8.86 -34.28 -12.11
N GLY A 145 -10.16 -34.01 -11.98
CA GLY A 145 -10.97 -34.33 -10.81
C GLY A 145 -10.42 -33.70 -9.52
N GLN A 146 -10.49 -34.45 -8.41
CA GLN A 146 -10.02 -33.99 -7.10
C GLN A 146 -8.51 -33.75 -7.00
N ASN A 147 -7.70 -34.32 -7.92
CA ASN A 147 -6.25 -34.15 -7.91
C ASN A 147 -5.79 -32.88 -8.66
N ALA A 148 -6.71 -32.18 -9.33
CA ALA A 148 -6.38 -31.05 -10.18
C ALA A 148 -5.76 -29.86 -9.42
N LYS A 149 -4.91 -29.10 -10.09
CA LYS A 149 -4.26 -27.89 -9.57
C LYS A 149 -4.53 -26.70 -10.47
N ILE A 150 -4.90 -25.56 -9.89
CA ILE A 150 -5.00 -24.29 -10.61
C ILE A 150 -3.60 -23.66 -10.64
N LYS A 151 -3.13 -23.27 -11.83
CA LYS A 151 -1.86 -22.58 -12.04
C LYS A 151 -2.09 -21.07 -11.93
N VAL A 152 -1.40 -20.41 -10.99
CA VAL A 152 -1.59 -18.99 -10.67
C VAL A 152 -0.26 -18.23 -10.91
N PRO A 153 0.04 -17.84 -12.15
CA PRO A 153 1.23 -17.05 -12.48
C PRO A 153 1.05 -15.58 -12.04
N ILE A 154 2.04 -15.01 -11.36
CA ILE A 154 1.95 -13.73 -10.66
C ILE A 154 2.91 -12.71 -11.28
N ASN A 155 2.47 -11.46 -11.42
CA ASN A 155 3.30 -10.34 -11.85
C ASN A 155 4.06 -9.75 -10.65
N LYS A 156 5.30 -10.24 -10.46
CA LYS A 156 6.21 -9.89 -9.36
C LYS A 156 6.75 -8.46 -9.41
N SER A 157 6.20 -7.64 -10.30
CA SER A 157 6.43 -6.19 -10.39
C SER A 157 5.29 -5.40 -9.75
N LYS A 158 4.39 -6.09 -9.04
CA LYS A 158 3.18 -5.57 -8.39
C LYS A 158 2.92 -6.33 -7.10
N GLU A 159 2.30 -5.64 -6.16
CA GLU A 159 1.83 -6.16 -4.87
C GLU A 159 0.34 -5.84 -4.73
N GLY A 160 -0.41 -6.69 -4.05
CA GLY A 160 -1.87 -6.56 -3.92
C GLY A 160 -2.57 -7.89 -3.67
N ASN A 161 -3.85 -7.94 -4.00
CA ASN A 161 -4.73 -9.07 -3.70
C ASN A 161 -5.54 -9.53 -4.91
N ALA A 162 -5.78 -10.84 -4.97
CA ALA A 162 -6.75 -11.44 -5.87
C ALA A 162 -7.57 -12.53 -5.17
N VAL A 163 -8.75 -12.84 -5.72
CA VAL A 163 -9.50 -14.05 -5.38
C VAL A 163 -9.60 -14.94 -6.61
N ILE A 164 -9.15 -16.19 -6.49
CA ILE A 164 -9.25 -17.21 -7.54
C ILE A 164 -10.47 -18.08 -7.26
N ALA A 165 -11.32 -18.31 -8.26
CA ALA A 165 -12.52 -19.13 -8.14
C ALA A 165 -12.42 -20.41 -8.98
N PHE A 166 -12.60 -21.56 -8.33
CA PHE A 166 -12.76 -22.86 -8.98
C PHE A 166 -14.22 -23.09 -9.36
N ARG A 167 -14.45 -23.45 -10.61
CA ARG A 167 -15.79 -23.62 -11.20
C ARG A 167 -15.97 -24.98 -11.85
N VAL A 168 -17.15 -25.57 -11.67
CA VAL A 168 -17.57 -26.79 -12.36
C VAL A 168 -18.94 -26.54 -12.99
N GLY A 169 -19.06 -26.75 -14.31
CA GLY A 169 -20.28 -26.41 -15.06
C GLY A 169 -20.61 -24.90 -15.11
N GLY A 170 -19.69 -24.04 -14.63
CA GLY A 170 -19.86 -22.58 -14.53
C GLY A 170 -20.08 -22.07 -13.11
N GLU A 171 -20.62 -22.88 -12.20
CA GLU A 171 -20.84 -22.52 -10.79
C GLU A 171 -19.53 -22.53 -9.98
N ILE A 172 -19.37 -21.60 -9.02
CA ILE A 172 -18.20 -21.55 -8.12
C ILE A 172 -18.35 -22.57 -6.99
N TYR A 173 -17.44 -23.55 -6.91
CA TYR A 173 -17.42 -24.56 -5.84
C TYR A 173 -16.43 -24.23 -4.71
N TRP A 174 -15.36 -23.49 -4.99
CA TRP A 174 -14.53 -22.90 -3.95
C TRP A 174 -13.76 -21.70 -4.48
N SER A 175 -13.17 -20.95 -3.56
CA SER A 175 -12.35 -19.78 -3.86
C SER A 175 -11.27 -19.57 -2.81
N TRP A 176 -10.15 -18.99 -3.22
CA TRP A 176 -8.98 -18.72 -2.37
C TRP A 176 -8.50 -17.29 -2.59
N HIS A 177 -8.00 -16.68 -1.52
CA HIS A 177 -7.35 -15.37 -1.55
C HIS A 177 -5.85 -15.52 -1.84
N ILE A 178 -5.34 -14.74 -2.78
CA ILE A 178 -3.92 -14.66 -3.11
C ILE A 178 -3.43 -13.29 -2.66
N TRP A 179 -2.42 -13.30 -1.80
CA TRP A 179 -1.84 -12.11 -1.18
C TRP A 179 -0.40 -11.98 -1.65
N VAL A 180 -0.13 -10.94 -2.44
CA VAL A 180 1.17 -10.67 -3.06
C VAL A 180 1.82 -9.51 -2.32
N THR A 181 2.83 -9.81 -1.50
CA THR A 181 3.48 -8.90 -0.53
C THR A 181 4.84 -9.47 -0.12
N ASP A 182 5.77 -8.61 0.29
CA ASP A 182 6.95 -8.99 1.08
C ASP A 182 6.59 -9.76 2.36
N ASP A 183 7.49 -10.63 2.83
CA ASP A 183 7.33 -11.55 3.97
C ASP A 183 6.62 -10.96 5.22
N PRO A 184 5.31 -11.27 5.43
CA PRO A 184 4.54 -10.75 6.55
C PRO A 184 4.73 -11.56 7.84
N THR A 185 5.59 -12.58 7.85
CA THR A 185 5.79 -13.46 9.01
C THR A 185 6.62 -12.80 10.12
N ASN A 186 7.07 -11.55 9.92
CA ASN A 186 8.08 -10.90 10.74
C ASN A 186 7.57 -10.20 12.01
N GLY A 187 6.32 -10.41 12.40
CA GLY A 187 5.69 -9.75 13.54
C GLY A 187 6.22 -10.15 14.93
N PRO A 188 5.68 -9.54 15.98
CA PRO A 188 6.12 -9.74 17.36
C PRO A 188 5.79 -11.14 17.92
N ALA A 189 6.45 -11.52 19.00
CA ALA A 189 6.17 -12.75 19.77
C ALA A 189 5.22 -12.51 20.97
N TYR A 190 4.55 -11.36 21.03
CA TYR A 190 3.78 -10.93 22.20
C TYR A 190 2.62 -11.88 22.58
N ARG A 191 2.47 -12.09 23.89
CA ARG A 191 1.35 -12.78 24.53
C ARG A 191 0.79 -11.88 25.63
N SER A 192 -0.52 -11.69 25.64
CA SER A 192 -1.27 -10.98 26.68
C SER A 192 -1.37 -11.78 27.98
N PHE A 193 -1.68 -13.07 27.86
CA PHE A 193 -1.65 -14.07 28.93
C PHE A 193 -0.46 -15.02 28.70
N ASP A 194 0.44 -15.18 29.67
CA ASP A 194 1.68 -15.93 29.45
C ASP A 194 1.48 -17.46 29.34
N ASN A 195 0.51 -18.02 30.07
CA ASN A 195 0.26 -19.46 30.16
C ASN A 195 -0.64 -19.98 29.01
N LEU A 196 -0.37 -19.55 27.77
CA LEU A 196 -1.06 -20.08 26.58
C LEU A 196 -0.73 -21.57 26.40
N LYS A 197 -1.78 -22.37 26.21
CA LYS A 197 -1.69 -23.82 26.00
C LYS A 197 -2.27 -24.22 24.65
N ARG A 198 -1.84 -25.38 24.14
CA ARG A 198 -2.46 -26.09 23.02
C ARG A 198 -2.96 -27.46 23.49
N GLU A 199 -4.03 -27.94 22.86
CA GLU A 199 -4.59 -29.27 23.02
C GLU A 199 -4.43 -29.99 21.68
N ARG A 200 -3.66 -31.07 21.68
CA ARG A 200 -3.28 -31.87 20.51
C ARG A 200 -4.38 -32.85 20.11
N SER A 201 -4.29 -33.40 18.90
CA SER A 201 -5.18 -34.44 18.38
C SER A 201 -5.20 -35.75 19.19
N ASP A 202 -4.16 -36.00 19.99
CA ASP A 202 -4.07 -37.11 20.96
C ASP A 202 -4.67 -36.78 22.35
N GLY A 203 -5.17 -35.56 22.54
CA GLY A 203 -5.76 -35.06 23.78
C GLY A 203 -4.76 -34.50 24.81
N VAL A 204 -3.45 -34.47 24.51
CA VAL A 204 -2.45 -33.88 25.40
C VAL A 204 -2.58 -32.35 25.40
N VAL A 205 -2.70 -31.77 26.61
CA VAL A 205 -2.73 -30.31 26.83
C VAL A 205 -1.38 -29.84 27.36
N GLU A 206 -0.68 -29.00 26.61
CA GLU A 206 0.68 -28.52 26.91
C GLU A 206 0.84 -27.01 26.67
N THR A 207 1.79 -26.36 27.36
CA THR A 207 2.10 -24.94 27.17
C THR A 207 2.76 -24.72 25.80
N ILE A 208 2.33 -23.70 25.05
CA ILE A 208 2.86 -23.42 23.71
C ILE A 208 4.31 -22.90 23.81
N PRO A 209 5.30 -23.56 23.19
CA PRO A 209 6.69 -23.09 23.15
C PRO A 209 6.84 -21.68 22.56
N GLY A 210 7.89 -20.94 22.95
CA GLY A 210 8.12 -19.59 22.42
C GLY A 210 8.30 -19.57 20.90
N THR A 211 8.97 -20.58 20.35
CA THR A 211 9.18 -20.82 18.90
C THR A 211 7.89 -21.02 18.10
N ASP A 212 6.81 -21.42 18.78
CA ASP A 212 5.57 -21.87 18.16
C ASP A 212 4.52 -20.75 18.15
N TRP A 213 4.90 -19.55 18.60
CA TRP A 213 4.05 -18.38 18.70
C TRP A 213 4.71 -17.13 18.10
N ARG A 214 4.08 -16.56 17.07
CA ARG A 214 4.44 -15.27 16.47
C ARG A 214 3.20 -14.64 15.86
N TRP A 215 3.15 -13.33 15.79
CA TRP A 215 2.16 -12.58 15.01
C TRP A 215 2.64 -12.36 13.59
N MET A 216 1.72 -12.15 12.64
CA MET A 216 2.07 -11.39 11.44
C MET A 216 2.39 -9.95 11.80
N ASP A 217 3.29 -9.31 11.04
CA ASP A 217 3.62 -7.89 11.23
C ASP A 217 2.46 -6.95 10.85
N ARG A 218 1.60 -7.40 9.93
CA ARG A 218 0.51 -6.65 9.29
C ARG A 218 -0.80 -7.44 9.24
N ASN A 219 -1.86 -6.79 8.76
CA ASN A 219 -3.18 -7.39 8.59
C ASN A 219 -3.24 -8.22 7.30
N LEU A 220 -4.12 -9.23 7.26
CA LEU A 220 -4.31 -10.11 6.11
C LEU A 220 -4.75 -9.31 4.87
N GLY A 221 -3.95 -9.38 3.81
CA GLY A 221 -4.14 -8.63 2.57
C GLY A 221 -3.57 -7.20 2.54
N ALA A 222 -2.83 -6.77 3.59
CA ALA A 222 -2.09 -5.51 3.57
C ALA A 222 -0.73 -5.68 2.89
N VAL A 223 -0.27 -4.70 2.11
CA VAL A 223 1.03 -4.77 1.40
C VAL A 223 2.17 -4.02 2.12
N SER A 224 1.93 -3.55 3.35
CA SER A 224 2.95 -2.91 4.19
C SER A 224 2.52 -2.98 5.66
N ALA A 225 3.49 -3.21 6.54
CA ALA A 225 3.30 -3.16 7.99
C ALA A 225 3.44 -1.74 8.57
N THR A 226 3.97 -0.79 7.81
CA THR A 226 4.37 0.53 8.32
C THR A 226 3.19 1.51 8.32
N ILE A 227 3.10 2.39 9.33
CA ILE A 227 2.10 3.48 9.36
C ILE A 227 2.53 4.66 8.45
N THR A 228 3.84 4.84 8.25
CA THR A 228 4.45 6.06 7.68
C THR A 228 5.48 5.82 6.56
N GLY A 229 5.78 4.56 6.22
CA GLY A 229 6.76 4.21 5.19
C GLY A 229 6.14 4.21 3.79
N THR A 230 6.70 3.40 2.89
CA THR A 230 6.09 3.13 1.59
C THR A 230 4.84 2.25 1.72
N GLU A 231 3.88 2.46 0.81
CA GLU A 231 2.55 1.83 0.82
C GLU A 231 1.73 2.15 2.09
N TRP A 232 2.00 3.29 2.76
CA TRP A 232 1.29 3.74 3.98
C TRP A 232 -0.24 3.87 3.81
N ASN A 233 -0.71 4.00 2.57
CA ASN A 233 -2.13 4.03 2.20
C ASN A 233 -2.74 2.64 2.04
N ARG A 234 -1.93 1.62 1.73
CA ARG A 234 -2.33 0.22 1.43
C ARG A 234 -2.02 -0.77 2.57
N ASN A 235 -1.76 -0.24 3.77
CA ASN A 235 -1.44 -0.99 4.99
C ASN A 235 -2.65 -1.48 5.82
N GLY A 236 -3.89 -1.17 5.41
CA GLY A 236 -5.11 -1.54 6.17
C GLY A 236 -5.49 -3.03 6.07
N GLY A 237 -5.34 -3.63 4.89
CA GLY A 237 -5.73 -5.02 4.61
C GLY A 237 -7.16 -5.18 4.05
N LEU A 238 -7.65 -6.41 4.01
CA LEU A 238 -8.99 -6.77 3.52
C LEU A 238 -9.97 -7.03 4.67
N LEU A 239 -11.27 -6.91 4.39
CA LEU A 239 -12.34 -7.09 5.38
C LEU A 239 -13.05 -8.45 5.19
N TYR A 240 -13.49 -9.05 6.30
CA TYR A 240 -14.19 -10.33 6.33
C TYR A 240 -15.47 -10.21 7.18
N GLN A 241 -16.58 -10.83 6.78
CA GLN A 241 -17.68 -11.10 7.73
C GLN A 241 -17.24 -12.24 8.65
N TRP A 242 -17.63 -12.21 9.92
CA TRP A 242 -17.14 -13.19 10.90
C TRP A 242 -17.53 -14.62 10.51
N GLY A 243 -16.57 -15.54 10.50
CA GLY A 243 -16.77 -16.93 10.10
C GLY A 243 -16.69 -17.22 8.59
N ARG A 244 -16.39 -16.22 7.73
CA ARG A 244 -16.14 -16.44 6.29
C ARG A 244 -14.65 -16.62 5.97
N LYS A 245 -14.37 -17.34 4.88
CA LYS A 245 -13.02 -17.47 4.32
C LYS A 245 -12.67 -16.39 3.27
N ASP A 246 -13.68 -15.81 2.63
CA ASP A 246 -13.52 -14.95 1.46
C ASP A 246 -13.42 -13.47 1.86
N PRO A 247 -12.38 -12.74 1.41
CA PRO A 247 -12.27 -11.31 1.67
C PRO A 247 -13.19 -10.48 0.78
N ILE A 248 -13.55 -9.32 1.31
CA ILE A 248 -14.17 -8.22 0.59
C ILE A 248 -13.19 -7.01 0.61
N PRO A 249 -12.92 -6.37 -0.54
CA PRO A 249 -12.08 -5.18 -0.61
C PRO A 249 -12.80 -3.95 -0.03
N PRO A 250 -12.11 -3.08 0.75
CA PRO A 250 -12.60 -1.73 1.07
C PRO A 250 -12.95 -0.87 -0.14
N LEU A 251 -12.26 -1.06 -1.27
CA LEU A 251 -12.33 -0.22 -2.49
C LEU A 251 -11.96 1.27 -2.26
N VAL A 252 -11.35 1.57 -1.11
CA VAL A 252 -10.67 2.82 -0.78
C VAL A 252 -9.46 2.54 0.13
N HIS A 253 -8.34 3.20 -0.17
CA HIS A 253 -7.10 3.21 0.62
C HIS A 253 -7.00 4.52 1.45
N ARG A 254 -6.11 4.59 2.47
CA ARG A 254 -5.98 5.83 3.29
C ARG A 254 -5.51 7.01 2.44
N GLY A 255 -5.99 8.21 2.75
CA GLY A 255 -5.86 9.37 1.86
C GLY A 255 -6.97 9.46 0.80
N ASN A 256 -8.08 8.75 1.00
CA ASN A 256 -9.23 8.66 0.10
C ASN A 256 -8.88 8.18 -1.32
N ASP A 257 -7.89 7.30 -1.46
CA ASP A 257 -7.52 6.70 -2.75
C ASP A 257 -8.46 5.52 -3.09
N PHE A 258 -9.58 5.82 -3.75
CA PHE A 258 -10.53 4.84 -4.29
C PHE A 258 -9.87 4.00 -5.40
N TYR A 259 -10.02 2.68 -5.29
CA TYR A 259 -9.50 1.69 -6.26
C TYR A 259 -10.60 0.68 -6.60
N GLU A 260 -10.64 0.19 -7.83
CA GLU A 260 -11.57 -0.87 -8.25
C GLU A 260 -10.94 -2.26 -8.14
N VAL A 261 -11.76 -3.27 -7.90
CA VAL A 261 -11.38 -4.64 -8.27
C VAL A 261 -11.92 -4.98 -9.66
N SER A 262 -11.11 -5.69 -10.44
CA SER A 262 -11.46 -6.13 -11.80
C SER A 262 -11.24 -7.62 -11.96
N GLY A 263 -12.07 -8.31 -12.75
CA GLY A 263 -11.88 -9.74 -13.01
C GLY A 263 -13.06 -10.37 -13.76
N ALA A 264 -13.26 -11.67 -13.57
CA ALA A 264 -14.41 -12.40 -14.11
C ALA A 264 -15.79 -11.97 -13.52
N VAL A 265 -15.81 -11.08 -12.52
CA VAL A 265 -17.02 -10.39 -12.05
C VAL A 265 -17.31 -9.07 -12.79
N GLY A 266 -16.48 -8.68 -13.75
CA GLY A 266 -16.48 -7.33 -14.32
C GLY A 266 -15.65 -6.37 -13.47
N ARG A 267 -16.16 -5.15 -13.25
CA ARG A 267 -15.49 -4.08 -12.48
C ARG A 267 -16.38 -3.62 -11.34
N VAL A 268 -15.85 -3.59 -10.12
CA VAL A 268 -16.59 -3.26 -8.90
C VAL A 268 -15.94 -2.08 -8.20
N ARG A 269 -16.75 -1.05 -7.92
CA ARG A 269 -16.32 0.23 -7.34
C ARG A 269 -16.99 0.50 -6.00
N HIS A 270 -16.31 1.26 -5.13
CA HIS A 270 -16.93 1.77 -3.91
C HIS A 270 -18.13 2.67 -4.23
N ARG A 271 -19.21 2.59 -3.44
CA ARG A 271 -20.44 3.40 -3.62
C ARG A 271 -20.22 4.92 -3.71
N GLY A 272 -19.12 5.41 -3.15
CA GLY A 272 -18.76 6.83 -3.20
C GLY A 272 -18.21 7.30 -4.57
N ALA A 273 -17.93 6.39 -5.51
CA ALA A 273 -17.45 6.70 -6.86
C ALA A 273 -18.38 7.66 -7.61
N LYS A 274 -17.82 8.50 -8.49
CA LYS A 274 -18.58 9.43 -9.35
C LYS A 274 -18.63 8.99 -10.81
N ASN A 275 -17.89 7.95 -11.17
CA ASN A 275 -17.93 7.28 -12.46
C ASN A 275 -18.30 5.79 -12.27
N PHE A 276 -19.32 5.32 -12.99
CA PHE A 276 -19.75 3.91 -13.05
C PHE A 276 -19.82 3.37 -14.50
N THR A 277 -19.16 4.04 -15.45
CA THR A 277 -19.06 3.54 -16.83
C THR A 277 -18.39 2.16 -16.83
N ASN A 278 -19.10 1.15 -17.37
CA ASN A 278 -18.68 -0.25 -17.39
C ASN A 278 -18.36 -0.87 -16.01
N ALA A 279 -18.93 -0.34 -14.92
CA ALA A 279 -18.69 -0.80 -13.56
C ALA A 279 -19.96 -0.77 -12.68
N ILE A 280 -19.99 -1.58 -11.62
CA ILE A 280 -21.08 -1.64 -10.65
C ILE A 280 -20.64 -1.19 -9.25
N SER A 281 -21.59 -0.71 -8.44
CA SER A 281 -21.35 -0.51 -7.01
C SER A 281 -21.24 -1.86 -6.31
N ILE A 282 -20.30 -1.99 -5.36
CA ILE A 282 -20.21 -3.14 -4.46
C ILE A 282 -21.54 -3.39 -3.69
N ASP A 283 -22.35 -2.35 -3.49
CA ASP A 283 -23.67 -2.49 -2.87
C ASP A 283 -24.67 -3.29 -3.71
N ASN A 284 -24.51 -3.27 -5.04
CA ASN A 284 -25.37 -4.04 -5.94
C ASN A 284 -25.04 -5.54 -5.89
N LEU A 285 -23.96 -5.92 -5.21
CA LEU A 285 -23.58 -7.32 -4.95
C LEU A 285 -24.04 -7.82 -3.57
N ARG A 286 -24.73 -7.01 -2.76
CA ARG A 286 -25.29 -7.44 -1.47
C ARG A 286 -26.33 -8.54 -1.69
N THR A 287 -26.24 -9.63 -0.92
CA THR A 287 -27.19 -10.74 -0.95
C THR A 287 -28.05 -10.73 0.31
N PHE A 288 -29.37 -10.73 0.13
CA PHE A 288 -30.34 -10.77 1.22
C PHE A 288 -31.10 -12.10 1.16
N VAL A 289 -31.11 -12.85 2.27
CA VAL A 289 -31.80 -14.15 2.39
C VAL A 289 -33.00 -13.99 3.33
N LEU A 290 -34.17 -14.50 2.95
CA LEU A 290 -35.35 -14.50 3.82
C LEU A 290 -35.14 -15.45 5.02
N LEU A 291 -35.58 -15.05 6.21
CA LEU A 291 -35.34 -15.73 7.48
C LEU A 291 -35.73 -17.21 7.48
N SER A 292 -36.85 -17.58 6.86
CA SER A 292 -37.32 -18.96 6.65
C SER A 292 -36.35 -19.84 5.87
N ASN A 293 -35.56 -19.26 4.96
CA ASN A 293 -34.57 -19.94 4.13
C ASN A 293 -33.13 -19.83 4.69
N ALA A 294 -32.90 -18.89 5.61
CA ALA A 294 -31.59 -18.58 6.16
C ALA A 294 -31.12 -19.63 7.18
N THR A 295 -30.54 -20.71 6.66
CA THR A 295 -29.89 -21.76 7.47
C THR A 295 -28.38 -21.78 7.25
N VAL A 296 -27.62 -22.29 8.23
CA VAL A 296 -26.14 -22.38 8.17
C VAL A 296 -25.66 -23.11 6.91
N SER A 297 -26.27 -24.25 6.55
CA SER A 297 -25.95 -24.95 5.30
C SER A 297 -26.22 -24.07 4.07
N ASN A 298 -27.42 -23.48 3.98
CA ASN A 298 -27.82 -22.68 2.82
C ASN A 298 -26.92 -21.45 2.65
N ASN A 299 -26.69 -20.70 3.73
CA ASN A 299 -25.99 -19.43 3.67
C ASN A 299 -24.48 -19.62 3.50
N ILE A 300 -23.86 -20.66 4.07
CA ILE A 300 -22.44 -20.96 3.78
C ILE A 300 -22.29 -21.43 2.32
N LYS A 301 -23.14 -22.34 1.80
CA LYS A 301 -23.13 -22.74 0.38
C LYS A 301 -23.32 -21.54 -0.55
N LEU A 302 -24.24 -20.62 -0.20
CA LEU A 302 -24.48 -19.38 -0.94
C LEU A 302 -23.30 -18.40 -0.88
N SER A 303 -22.57 -18.32 0.25
CA SER A 303 -21.36 -17.49 0.37
C SER A 303 -20.19 -18.01 -0.48
N VAL A 304 -20.07 -19.34 -0.61
CA VAL A 304 -19.06 -20.00 -1.45
C VAL A 304 -19.37 -19.78 -2.93
N ARG A 305 -20.66 -19.78 -3.30
CA ARG A 305 -21.14 -19.42 -4.63
C ARG A 305 -20.94 -17.93 -4.96
N ASN A 306 -20.91 -17.04 -3.96
CA ASN A 306 -20.80 -15.58 -4.15
C ASN A 306 -19.69 -14.93 -3.27
N PRO A 307 -18.39 -15.17 -3.57
CA PRO A 307 -17.30 -14.75 -2.68
C PRO A 307 -17.22 -13.24 -2.40
N LEU A 308 -17.55 -12.39 -3.39
CA LEU A 308 -17.50 -10.91 -3.29
C LEU A 308 -18.80 -10.28 -2.74
N SER A 309 -19.84 -11.08 -2.48
CA SER A 309 -21.12 -10.57 -1.98
C SER A 309 -21.14 -10.45 -0.46
N MET A 310 -21.49 -9.28 0.06
CA MET A 310 -21.85 -9.12 1.49
C MET A 310 -23.21 -9.78 1.75
N MET A 311 -23.32 -10.62 2.79
CA MET A 311 -24.54 -11.38 3.07
C MET A 311 -25.30 -10.87 4.30
N TYR A 312 -26.63 -10.80 4.20
CA TYR A 312 -27.54 -10.36 5.25
C TYR A 312 -28.81 -11.22 5.27
N VAL A 313 -29.51 -11.26 6.41
CA VAL A 313 -30.79 -11.95 6.56
C VAL A 313 -31.92 -10.92 6.70
N ASN A 314 -32.92 -11.01 5.84
CA ASN A 314 -34.15 -10.21 5.90
C ASN A 314 -35.29 -11.02 6.53
N LYS A 315 -36.31 -10.31 7.02
CA LYS A 315 -37.61 -10.89 7.39
C LYS A 315 -38.28 -11.55 6.18
N ASP A 316 -39.22 -12.46 6.41
CA ASP A 316 -39.90 -13.21 5.35
C ASP A 316 -40.87 -12.37 4.49
N ASP A 317 -41.36 -11.25 5.02
CA ASP A 317 -42.09 -10.21 4.27
C ASP A 317 -41.16 -9.29 3.44
N ASN A 318 -39.86 -9.52 3.53
CA ASN A 318 -38.78 -8.70 2.97
C ASN A 318 -38.80 -7.21 3.41
N SER A 319 -39.46 -6.85 4.52
CA SER A 319 -39.57 -5.46 5.02
C SER A 319 -38.30 -4.92 5.71
N GLY A 320 -37.15 -5.57 5.49
CA GLY A 320 -35.85 -5.21 6.05
C GLY A 320 -35.19 -6.36 6.82
N ILE A 321 -34.09 -6.03 7.50
CA ILE A 321 -33.25 -6.97 8.26
C ILE A 321 -34.06 -7.74 9.32
N ALA A 322 -33.79 -9.03 9.43
CA ALA A 322 -34.31 -9.89 10.49
C ALA A 322 -33.57 -9.66 11.81
N THR A 323 -34.33 -9.59 12.90
CA THR A 323 -33.82 -9.50 14.27
C THR A 323 -34.49 -10.56 15.13
N TYR A 324 -33.75 -11.11 16.09
CA TYR A 324 -34.34 -11.96 17.11
C TYR A 324 -35.21 -11.14 18.05
N ASN A 325 -36.41 -11.64 18.35
CA ASN A 325 -37.37 -11.03 19.29
C ASN A 325 -37.69 -9.55 18.99
N ASN A 326 -37.60 -9.14 17.71
CA ASN A 326 -37.71 -7.74 17.23
C ASN A 326 -36.71 -6.75 17.88
N ASN A 327 -35.59 -7.23 18.43
CA ASN A 327 -34.58 -6.40 19.09
C ASN A 327 -33.46 -6.02 18.10
N ALA A 328 -33.29 -4.72 17.82
CA ALA A 328 -32.28 -4.20 16.90
C ALA A 328 -30.82 -4.55 17.26
N ASN A 329 -30.54 -4.84 18.54
CA ASN A 329 -29.22 -5.28 19.00
C ASN A 329 -28.97 -6.78 18.72
N LEU A 330 -30.01 -7.54 18.36
CA LEU A 330 -29.97 -8.96 18.04
C LEU A 330 -30.25 -9.21 16.55
N MET A 331 -29.49 -8.55 15.67
CA MET A 331 -29.52 -8.84 14.22
C MET A 331 -29.22 -10.32 13.97
N VAL A 332 -29.99 -10.97 13.09
CA VAL A 332 -29.73 -12.37 12.72
C VAL A 332 -28.41 -12.46 11.96
N ASN A 333 -27.56 -13.39 12.39
CA ASN A 333 -26.24 -13.68 11.79
C ASN A 333 -26.36 -13.88 10.28
N TRP A 334 -25.35 -13.46 9.49
CA TRP A 334 -25.35 -13.66 8.03
C TRP A 334 -25.46 -15.14 7.62
N PHE A 335 -24.98 -16.06 8.46
CA PHE A 335 -25.10 -17.51 8.28
C PHE A 335 -26.48 -18.08 8.70
N GLY A 336 -27.39 -17.27 9.25
CA GLY A 336 -28.74 -17.69 9.64
C GLY A 336 -28.77 -18.63 10.85
N LYS A 337 -29.78 -19.52 10.89
CA LYS A 337 -30.03 -20.46 11.99
C LYS A 337 -29.49 -21.86 11.71
N MET A 338 -29.27 -22.65 12.76
CA MET A 338 -29.02 -24.09 12.63
C MET A 338 -30.21 -24.90 13.18
N PRO A 339 -30.93 -25.66 12.33
CA PRO A 339 -31.98 -26.57 12.78
C PRO A 339 -31.44 -27.55 13.84
N GLY A 340 -32.15 -27.70 14.95
CA GLY A 340 -31.73 -28.53 16.09
C GLY A 340 -30.74 -27.89 17.06
N MET A 341 -30.27 -26.66 16.81
CA MET A 341 -29.40 -25.88 17.71
C MET A 341 -30.12 -24.60 18.17
N PRO A 342 -30.18 -24.32 19.49
CA PRO A 342 -30.65 -23.04 20.02
C PRO A 342 -29.87 -21.82 19.50
N ASP A 343 -30.56 -20.69 19.27
CA ASP A 343 -29.93 -19.47 18.73
C ASP A 343 -28.86 -18.85 19.66
N ASN A 344 -28.87 -19.17 20.97
CA ASN A 344 -27.81 -18.77 21.92
C ASN A 344 -26.57 -19.67 21.86
N GLN A 345 -26.65 -20.84 21.21
CA GLN A 345 -25.56 -21.81 21.06
C GLN A 345 -24.87 -21.75 19.69
N LEU A 346 -25.24 -20.79 18.81
CA LEU A 346 -24.61 -20.60 17.49
C LEU A 346 -23.10 -20.30 17.56
N THR A 347 -22.57 -19.94 18.73
CA THR A 347 -21.12 -19.88 18.98
C THR A 347 -20.43 -21.24 18.78
N GLU A 348 -21.12 -22.35 19.10
CA GLU A 348 -20.63 -23.73 18.96
C GLU A 348 -20.58 -24.21 17.49
N LEU A 349 -20.93 -23.35 16.53
CA LEU A 349 -20.55 -23.53 15.11
C LEU A 349 -19.03 -23.45 14.92
N ASN A 350 -18.32 -22.71 15.78
CA ASN A 350 -16.86 -22.66 15.84
C ASN A 350 -16.15 -22.36 14.49
N LEU A 351 -16.73 -21.45 13.68
CA LEU A 351 -16.35 -21.27 12.27
C LEU A 351 -14.88 -20.88 12.05
N TRP A 352 -14.21 -20.23 13.01
CA TRP A 352 -12.79 -19.83 12.95
C TRP A 352 -11.90 -20.48 14.04
N SER A 353 -12.34 -21.60 14.63
CA SER A 353 -11.62 -22.30 15.72
C SER A 353 -11.27 -21.39 16.91
N ASP A 354 -12.34 -20.92 17.56
CA ASP A 354 -12.35 -20.39 18.92
C ASP A 354 -11.78 -21.42 19.91
N ASN A 355 -10.92 -20.96 20.82
CA ASN A 355 -10.28 -21.78 21.84
C ASN A 355 -11.28 -22.36 22.84
N SER A 356 -12.45 -21.75 23.05
CA SER A 356 -13.51 -22.31 23.90
C SER A 356 -14.50 -23.21 23.15
N GLN A 357 -14.34 -23.40 21.84
CA GLN A 357 -15.33 -24.04 20.96
C GLN A 357 -16.72 -23.38 21.03
N GLY A 358 -16.78 -22.08 21.36
CA GLY A 358 -18.01 -21.33 21.61
C GLY A 358 -18.71 -21.65 22.93
N LYS A 359 -18.05 -22.36 23.86
CA LYS A 359 -18.63 -22.81 25.14
C LYS A 359 -18.18 -21.93 26.30
N ILE A 360 -19.14 -21.52 27.09
CA ILE A 360 -18.94 -20.70 28.29
C ILE A 360 -18.51 -21.55 29.50
N ASP A 361 -17.84 -20.92 30.46
CA ASP A 361 -17.58 -21.44 31.81
C ASP A 361 -18.40 -20.65 32.85
N VAL A 362 -18.58 -21.19 34.05
CA VAL A 362 -19.09 -20.45 35.21
C VAL A 362 -17.97 -19.65 35.87
N ASN A 363 -16.76 -20.24 35.98
CA ASN A 363 -15.61 -19.63 36.66
C ASN A 363 -14.63 -18.97 35.67
N TYR A 364 -15.16 -18.44 34.57
CA TYR A 364 -14.42 -18.02 33.35
C TYR A 364 -13.26 -17.04 33.57
N ASN A 365 -13.23 -16.28 34.66
CA ASN A 365 -12.14 -15.34 34.97
C ASN A 365 -10.94 -15.98 35.71
N ALA A 366 -10.99 -17.25 36.09
CA ALA A 366 -9.85 -17.96 36.67
C ALA A 366 -8.81 -18.36 35.61
N ASP A 367 -7.51 -18.33 35.95
CA ASP A 367 -6.41 -18.80 35.06
C ASP A 367 -6.61 -20.23 34.55
N SER A 368 -7.30 -21.08 35.33
CA SER A 368 -7.65 -22.45 34.97
C SER A 368 -8.73 -22.58 33.89
N SER A 369 -9.53 -21.53 33.67
CA SER A 369 -10.58 -21.50 32.64
C SER A 369 -10.09 -20.93 31.31
N ALA A 370 -8.86 -20.40 31.24
CA ALA A 370 -8.19 -20.02 29.99
C ALA A 370 -8.08 -21.23 29.05
N ARG A 371 -8.83 -21.23 27.94
CA ARG A 371 -8.95 -22.42 27.08
C ARG A 371 -7.76 -22.58 26.13
N PRO A 372 -7.29 -23.82 25.89
CA PRO A 372 -6.18 -24.08 24.98
C PRO A 372 -6.56 -23.84 23.51
N TYR A 373 -5.55 -23.51 22.71
CA TYR A 373 -5.62 -23.56 21.26
C TYR A 373 -5.89 -25.00 20.80
N ARG A 374 -6.80 -25.15 19.82
CA ARG A 374 -7.11 -26.41 19.13
C ARG A 374 -7.02 -26.22 17.63
N ASP A 375 -6.95 -27.33 16.90
CA ASP A 375 -7.11 -27.48 15.45
C ASP A 375 -7.79 -26.30 14.74
N LYS A 376 -7.13 -25.73 13.74
CA LYS A 376 -7.68 -24.68 12.87
C LYS A 376 -8.89 -25.19 12.06
N SER A 377 -9.87 -24.34 11.84
CA SER A 377 -11.11 -24.67 11.12
C SER A 377 -10.95 -24.59 9.61
N SER A 378 -11.85 -25.25 8.89
CA SER A 378 -11.91 -25.23 7.43
C SER A 378 -12.24 -23.86 6.82
N PHE A 379 -12.78 -22.91 7.60
CA PHE A 379 -13.25 -21.60 7.15
C PHE A 379 -12.39 -20.42 7.65
N ASP A 380 -11.37 -20.66 8.49
CA ASP A 380 -10.40 -19.64 8.89
C ASP A 380 -9.68 -19.08 7.64
N PRO A 381 -9.65 -17.74 7.43
CA PRO A 381 -9.13 -17.12 6.22
C PRO A 381 -7.60 -17.10 6.12
N CYS A 382 -6.87 -17.34 7.21
CA CYS A 382 -5.42 -17.18 7.25
C CYS A 382 -4.67 -18.24 6.41
N PRO A 383 -3.41 -17.97 6.02
CA PRO A 383 -2.60 -18.90 5.22
C PRO A 383 -2.25 -20.20 5.94
N ASN A 384 -1.53 -21.09 5.25
CA ASN A 384 -0.96 -22.30 5.86
C ASN A 384 0.01 -21.94 7.00
N GLY A 385 -0.07 -22.65 8.13
CA GLY A 385 0.72 -22.34 9.33
C GLY A 385 0.26 -21.11 10.15
N TRP A 386 -0.84 -20.46 9.76
CA TRP A 386 -1.37 -19.25 10.39
C TRP A 386 -2.88 -19.37 10.68
N ARG A 387 -3.37 -18.70 11.71
CA ARG A 387 -4.79 -18.70 12.15
C ARG A 387 -5.26 -17.36 12.66
N VAL A 388 -6.57 -17.13 12.73
CA VAL A 388 -7.15 -16.01 13.49
C VAL A 388 -6.98 -16.28 14.99
N PRO A 389 -6.51 -15.31 15.81
CA PRO A 389 -6.32 -15.48 17.24
C PRO A 389 -7.66 -15.46 18.00
N SER A 390 -7.73 -16.20 19.09
CA SER A 390 -8.93 -16.37 19.93
C SER A 390 -8.84 -15.60 21.23
N VAL A 391 -9.96 -15.11 21.74
CA VAL A 391 -10.12 -14.81 23.18
C VAL A 391 -10.17 -16.15 23.92
N LEU A 392 -9.65 -16.20 25.16
CA LEU A 392 -9.49 -17.47 25.89
C LEU A 392 -10.81 -18.04 26.47
N VAL A 393 -11.92 -17.31 26.38
CA VAL A 393 -13.29 -17.72 26.77
C VAL A 393 -14.35 -17.06 25.85
N ALA A 394 -15.46 -17.75 25.56
CA ALA A 394 -16.60 -17.18 24.81
C ALA A 394 -17.66 -16.46 25.68
N ASN A 395 -17.44 -16.33 26.99
CA ASN A 395 -18.33 -15.58 27.87
C ASN A 395 -18.45 -14.11 27.41
N LEU A 396 -19.69 -13.61 27.29
CA LEU A 396 -19.97 -12.20 26.99
C LEU A 396 -20.07 -11.36 28.27
N ALA A 397 -20.63 -11.92 29.34
CA ALA A 397 -20.83 -11.24 30.62
C ALA A 397 -21.06 -12.24 31.77
N SER A 398 -21.06 -11.71 33.00
CA SER A 398 -21.51 -12.40 34.20
C SER A 398 -23.02 -12.61 34.26
N GLN A 399 -23.49 -13.35 35.28
CA GLN A 399 -24.92 -13.54 35.55
C GLN A 399 -25.69 -12.23 35.86
N SER A 400 -24.98 -11.13 36.09
CA SER A 400 -25.54 -9.78 36.25
C SER A 400 -25.47 -8.94 34.96
N TYR A 401 -25.18 -9.55 33.81
CA TYR A 401 -24.96 -8.91 32.51
C TYR A 401 -23.84 -7.85 32.49
N ILE A 402 -22.86 -7.99 33.38
CA ILE A 402 -21.66 -7.15 33.41
C ILE A 402 -20.57 -7.80 32.55
N ASP A 403 -20.09 -7.10 31.52
CA ASP A 403 -18.97 -7.54 30.68
C ASP A 403 -17.64 -7.38 31.46
N ASP A 404 -17.36 -8.37 32.30
CA ASP A 404 -16.25 -8.42 33.25
C ASP A 404 -15.14 -9.41 32.84
N ILE A 405 -15.07 -9.76 31.55
CA ILE A 405 -14.01 -10.61 31.00
C ILE A 405 -12.66 -9.92 31.18
N ARG A 406 -11.63 -10.66 31.58
CA ARG A 406 -10.27 -10.13 31.77
C ARG A 406 -9.64 -9.61 30.48
N ILE A 407 -8.96 -8.46 30.56
CA ILE A 407 -8.25 -7.85 29.43
C ILE A 407 -7.16 -8.77 28.88
N ASP A 408 -6.37 -9.43 29.74
CA ASP A 408 -5.31 -10.37 29.33
C ASP A 408 -5.83 -11.62 28.58
N PHE A 409 -7.13 -11.97 28.71
CA PHE A 409 -7.74 -13.06 27.95
C PHE A 409 -8.04 -12.69 26.49
N SER A 410 -7.98 -11.41 26.12
CA SER A 410 -7.92 -11.01 24.71
C SER A 410 -6.50 -11.22 24.16
N PRO A 411 -6.32 -11.74 22.93
CA PRO A 411 -5.00 -11.82 22.31
C PRO A 411 -4.42 -10.43 22.00
N PHE A 412 -5.27 -9.41 21.91
CA PHE A 412 -4.88 -8.00 21.71
C PHE A 412 -4.79 -7.20 23.01
N GLY A 413 -4.99 -7.83 24.17
CA GLY A 413 -4.96 -7.19 25.48
C GLY A 413 -3.57 -6.82 25.96
N VAL A 414 -3.46 -5.73 26.72
CA VAL A 414 -2.29 -5.42 27.57
C VAL A 414 -2.20 -6.43 28.73
N LYS A 415 -0.99 -6.63 29.28
CA LYS A 415 -0.75 -7.57 30.40
C LYS A 415 -1.39 -7.08 31.71
N THR A 416 -2.68 -7.36 31.89
CA THR A 416 -3.42 -7.07 33.12
C THR A 416 -4.61 -8.00 33.30
N ASN A 417 -4.79 -8.53 34.51
CA ASN A 417 -5.93 -9.39 34.88
C ASN A 417 -7.19 -8.58 35.26
N LEU A 418 -7.20 -7.27 35.02
CA LEU A 418 -8.39 -6.43 35.22
C LEU A 418 -9.53 -6.89 34.31
N ALA A 419 -10.72 -6.98 34.88
CA ALA A 419 -11.97 -7.15 34.15
C ALA A 419 -12.25 -5.92 33.25
N LYS A 420 -12.81 -6.14 32.06
CA LYS A 420 -13.07 -5.10 31.04
C LYS A 420 -13.89 -3.92 31.58
N ASN A 421 -15.00 -4.19 32.29
CA ASN A 421 -15.79 -3.16 32.96
C ASN A 421 -14.95 -2.28 33.92
N VAL A 422 -14.00 -2.86 34.66
CA VAL A 422 -13.10 -2.14 35.59
C VAL A 422 -12.05 -1.33 34.81
N PHE A 423 -11.47 -1.91 33.76
CA PHE A 423 -10.55 -1.22 32.85
C PHE A 423 -11.22 0.00 32.18
N GLU A 424 -12.48 -0.15 31.76
CA GLU A 424 -13.26 0.92 31.15
C GLU A 424 -13.71 1.99 32.15
N ALA A 425 -14.16 1.60 33.36
CA ALA A 425 -14.52 2.53 34.43
C ALA A 425 -13.33 3.38 34.92
N ASN A 426 -12.13 2.80 34.96
CA ASN A 426 -10.88 3.54 35.24
C ASN A 426 -10.38 4.38 34.04
N ASN A 427 -11.14 4.43 32.93
CA ASN A 427 -10.81 5.15 31.71
C ASN A 427 -9.50 4.69 31.02
N TYR A 428 -8.96 3.50 31.33
CA TYR A 428 -7.72 3.00 30.71
C TYR A 428 -7.86 2.71 29.21
N HIS A 429 -9.08 2.62 28.69
CA HIS A 429 -9.35 2.62 27.25
C HIS A 429 -9.03 3.95 26.56
N LYS A 430 -8.80 5.06 27.29
CA LYS A 430 -8.46 6.38 26.73
C LYS A 430 -6.94 6.56 26.77
N ILE A 431 -6.31 6.52 25.60
CA ILE A 431 -4.87 6.73 25.46
C ILE A 431 -4.57 8.21 25.69
N LYS A 432 -3.86 8.53 26.77
CA LYS A 432 -3.51 9.92 27.12
C LYS A 432 -2.42 10.52 26.21
N PRO A 433 -2.35 11.87 26.12
CA PRO A 433 -1.28 12.58 25.42
C PRO A 433 0.11 12.40 26.04
N THR A 434 0.19 11.95 27.30
CA THR A 434 1.44 11.59 28.00
C THR A 434 1.22 10.36 28.88
N ASP A 435 2.31 9.73 29.31
CA ASP A 435 2.29 8.64 30.30
C ASP A 435 2.06 9.14 31.75
N SER A 436 1.76 10.43 31.95
CA SER A 436 1.55 11.01 33.29
C SER A 436 0.27 10.49 33.93
N GLY A 437 0.40 9.85 35.09
CA GLY A 437 -0.72 9.20 35.79
C GLY A 437 -1.40 8.13 34.92
N VAL A 438 -0.60 7.36 34.19
CA VAL A 438 -1.00 6.18 33.41
C VAL A 438 -0.41 4.94 34.09
N PRO A 439 -1.15 3.82 34.26
CA PRO A 439 -0.58 2.61 34.85
C PRO A 439 0.48 1.99 33.93
N SER A 440 1.48 1.31 34.49
CA SER A 440 2.65 0.82 33.74
C SER A 440 2.32 -0.11 32.56
N PHE A 441 1.22 -0.87 32.62
CA PHE A 441 0.77 -1.70 31.49
C PHE A 441 0.13 -0.91 30.33
N MET A 442 -0.05 0.41 30.48
CA MET A 442 -0.59 1.34 29.48
C MET A 442 0.40 2.44 29.05
N THR A 443 1.59 2.53 29.64
CA THR A 443 2.60 3.52 29.22
C THR A 443 3.24 3.15 27.89
N GLY A 444 3.70 4.12 27.11
CA GLY A 444 4.44 3.88 25.86
C GLY A 444 3.59 3.63 24.61
N PHE A 445 2.26 3.77 24.68
CA PHE A 445 1.41 3.87 23.47
C PHE A 445 1.82 5.08 22.63
N LYS A 446 1.95 4.90 21.31
CA LYS A 446 2.10 6.01 20.36
C LYS A 446 0.95 6.02 19.36
N VAL A 447 0.29 7.16 19.24
CA VAL A 447 -0.82 7.38 18.30
C VAL A 447 -0.33 8.26 17.17
N TYR A 448 -0.59 7.85 15.93
CA TYR A 448 -0.51 8.72 14.76
C TYR A 448 -1.93 9.20 14.47
N PRO A 449 -2.28 10.48 14.76
CA PRO A 449 -3.64 10.98 14.59
C PRO A 449 -4.15 10.73 13.16
N ASN A 450 -5.40 10.27 13.04
CA ASN A 450 -6.05 9.83 11.80
C ASN A 450 -5.37 8.64 11.07
N PHE A 451 -4.28 8.05 11.59
CA PHE A 451 -3.45 7.09 10.85
C PHE A 451 -3.28 5.72 11.54
N GLY A 452 -3.27 5.66 12.87
CA GLY A 452 -3.25 4.40 13.62
C GLY A 452 -2.45 4.45 14.92
N PHE A 453 -2.07 3.27 15.40
CA PHE A 453 -1.38 3.07 16.68
C PHE A 453 -0.08 2.30 16.48
N ASP A 454 1.02 2.81 17.02
CA ASP A 454 2.24 2.07 17.25
C ASP A 454 2.26 1.61 18.71
N MET A 455 2.26 0.29 18.89
CA MET A 455 2.24 -0.39 20.17
C MET A 455 3.52 -1.22 20.38
N SER A 456 4.62 -0.85 19.72
CA SER A 456 5.91 -1.56 19.77
C SER A 456 6.66 -1.47 21.11
N ASN A 457 6.18 -0.68 22.07
CA ASN A 457 6.77 -0.55 23.40
C ASN A 457 5.72 -0.33 24.53
N VAL A 458 4.50 -0.85 24.37
CA VAL A 458 3.42 -0.70 25.36
C VAL A 458 3.75 -1.51 26.62
N GLY A 459 3.89 -0.84 27.75
CA GLY A 459 4.33 -1.46 29.02
C GLY A 459 5.67 -2.19 28.92
N GLY A 460 6.57 -1.74 28.03
CA GLY A 460 7.83 -2.43 27.74
C GLY A 460 7.68 -3.68 26.89
N GLN A 461 6.56 -3.84 26.17
CA GLN A 461 6.26 -4.99 25.31
C GLN A 461 6.01 -4.55 23.86
N ASN A 462 6.51 -5.31 22.91
CA ASN A 462 6.25 -5.08 21.49
C ASN A 462 4.97 -5.80 21.04
N MET A 463 3.84 -5.08 21.02
CA MET A 463 2.55 -5.58 20.50
C MET A 463 2.39 -5.36 18.98
N GLY A 464 3.33 -4.65 18.35
CA GLY A 464 3.34 -4.35 16.91
C GLY A 464 2.68 -3.02 16.51
N MET A 465 2.63 -2.74 15.21
CA MET A 465 1.95 -1.59 14.63
C MET A 465 0.54 -1.95 14.14
N PHE A 466 -0.41 -1.02 14.29
CA PHE A 466 -1.81 -1.17 13.92
C PHE A 466 -2.28 0.07 13.12
N PRO A 467 -2.10 0.06 11.79
CA PRO A 467 -2.65 1.10 10.92
C PRO A 467 -4.17 1.06 10.86
N GLY A 468 -4.80 2.21 10.63
CA GLY A 468 -6.25 2.32 10.41
C GLY A 468 -6.74 1.42 9.27
N THR A 469 -7.72 0.57 9.55
CA THR A 469 -8.30 -0.41 8.62
C THR A 469 -9.66 0.04 8.07
N GLY A 470 -10.35 0.90 8.80
CA GLY A 470 -11.80 1.02 8.71
C GLY A 470 -12.53 -0.29 9.00
N GLY A 471 -13.79 -0.34 8.62
CA GLY A 471 -14.65 -1.52 8.66
C GLY A 471 -15.96 -1.24 7.92
N ILE A 472 -16.87 -2.22 7.88
CA ILE A 472 -18.24 -2.06 7.38
C ILE A 472 -19.19 -2.50 8.48
N SER A 473 -20.11 -1.63 8.91
CA SER A 473 -21.13 -1.98 9.92
C SER A 473 -22.54 -1.66 9.44
N TYR A 474 -23.46 -2.61 9.63
CA TYR A 474 -24.86 -2.42 9.29
C TYR A 474 -25.54 -1.42 10.24
N ASN A 475 -25.43 -1.62 11.55
CA ASN A 475 -26.13 -0.80 12.52
C ASN A 475 -25.58 0.63 12.63
N ALA A 476 -24.26 0.84 12.46
CA ALA A 476 -23.67 2.17 12.54
C ALA A 476 -23.75 2.95 11.20
N HIS A 477 -23.66 2.27 10.05
CA HIS A 477 -23.46 2.92 8.75
C HIS A 477 -24.31 2.35 7.60
N ALA A 478 -25.37 1.58 7.87
CA ALA A 478 -26.20 0.89 6.87
C ALA A 478 -25.40 -0.05 5.94
N GLY A 479 -24.31 -0.62 6.46
CA GLY A 479 -23.40 -1.52 5.73
C GLY A 479 -22.49 -0.77 4.77
N GLN A 480 -22.19 0.50 5.05
CA GLN A 480 -21.18 1.28 4.31
C GLN A 480 -19.80 1.13 4.98
N PHE A 481 -18.74 1.33 4.20
CA PHE A 481 -17.39 1.44 4.74
C PHE A 481 -17.25 2.75 5.54
N THR A 482 -16.47 2.71 6.62
CA THR A 482 -16.25 3.82 7.56
C THR A 482 -15.24 4.83 7.04
N ASP A 483 -14.67 5.67 7.91
CA ASP A 483 -13.37 6.29 7.65
C ASP A 483 -12.24 5.22 7.55
N GLN A 484 -11.07 5.63 7.03
CA GLN A 484 -9.86 4.82 6.92
C GLN A 484 -8.92 4.96 8.15
N HIS A 485 -9.38 5.56 9.24
CA HIS A 485 -8.57 5.96 10.39
C HIS A 485 -8.69 4.96 11.54
N GLN A 486 -9.90 4.52 11.87
CA GLN A 486 -10.13 3.53 12.92
C GLN A 486 -9.55 2.15 12.60
N VAL A 487 -9.14 1.41 13.63
CA VAL A 487 -8.69 0.01 13.54
C VAL A 487 -9.79 -0.90 14.05
N ALA A 488 -10.21 -1.87 13.24
CA ALA A 488 -11.15 -2.89 13.64
C ALA A 488 -10.64 -4.26 13.16
N LEU A 489 -10.29 -5.15 14.10
CA LEU A 489 -9.81 -6.51 13.83
C LEU A 489 -10.65 -7.56 14.56
N TRP A 490 -11.00 -8.64 13.87
CA TRP A 490 -11.68 -9.78 14.48
C TRP A 490 -10.78 -10.63 15.38
N THR A 491 -11.41 -11.30 16.34
CA THR A 491 -10.91 -12.55 16.92
C THR A 491 -11.73 -13.75 16.41
N ALA A 492 -11.22 -14.96 16.63
CA ALA A 492 -11.93 -16.21 16.36
C ALA A 492 -13.13 -16.45 17.30
N THR A 493 -13.35 -15.60 18.33
CA THR A 493 -14.33 -15.85 19.39
C THR A 493 -15.65 -15.13 19.15
N MET A 494 -16.70 -15.91 18.85
CA MET A 494 -18.09 -15.45 18.95
C MET A 494 -18.54 -15.51 20.42
N ALA A 495 -19.12 -14.42 20.93
CA ALA A 495 -19.41 -14.27 22.35
C ALA A 495 -20.89 -14.57 22.67
N ARG A 496 -21.13 -15.13 23.87
CA ARG A 496 -22.41 -15.71 24.29
C ARG A 496 -22.74 -15.38 25.74
N GLN A 497 -24.01 -15.13 26.02
CA GLN A 497 -24.53 -14.97 27.38
C GLN A 497 -24.68 -16.31 28.10
N PHE A 498 -24.86 -16.25 29.42
CA PHE A 498 -25.13 -17.41 30.28
C PHE A 498 -26.55 -17.98 30.13
N ASP A 499 -27.44 -17.23 29.47
CA ASP A 499 -28.88 -17.50 29.37
C ASP A 499 -29.30 -17.92 27.94
N ALA A 500 -30.59 -17.76 27.60
CA ALA A 500 -31.16 -18.06 26.29
C ALA A 500 -31.01 -16.91 25.26
N THR A 501 -30.26 -15.84 25.55
CA THR A 501 -30.09 -14.70 24.63
C THR A 501 -29.34 -15.13 23.36
N PRO A 502 -29.93 -14.93 22.15
CA PRO A 502 -29.30 -15.27 20.88
C PRO A 502 -27.88 -14.70 20.71
N ALA A 503 -26.96 -15.53 20.24
CA ALA A 503 -25.60 -15.12 19.96
C ALA A 503 -25.53 -14.48 18.57
N VAL A 504 -25.05 -13.23 18.50
CA VAL A 504 -25.08 -12.40 17.28
C VAL A 504 -23.77 -11.67 16.96
N GLY A 505 -22.77 -11.74 17.85
CA GLY A 505 -21.56 -10.93 17.77
C GLY A 505 -20.30 -11.65 18.23
N ALA A 506 -19.16 -11.15 17.76
CA ALA A 506 -17.84 -11.68 18.03
C ALA A 506 -16.92 -10.59 18.59
N ARG A 507 -15.91 -11.01 19.37
CA ARG A 507 -14.96 -10.09 20.03
C ARG A 507 -13.99 -9.51 19.00
N THR A 508 -13.64 -8.24 19.19
CA THR A 508 -12.74 -7.47 18.32
C THR A 508 -11.67 -6.74 19.13
N LEU A 509 -10.55 -6.43 18.48
CA LEU A 509 -9.81 -5.21 18.79
C LEU A 509 -10.49 -4.06 18.04
N PHE A 510 -10.85 -3.01 18.77
CA PHE A 510 -11.35 -1.77 18.18
C PHE A 510 -10.57 -0.58 18.73
N MET A 511 -10.05 0.28 17.85
CA MET A 511 -9.28 1.47 18.23
C MET A 511 -9.63 2.66 17.35
N ILE A 512 -9.66 3.86 17.94
CA ILE A 512 -10.03 5.11 17.28
C ILE A 512 -8.87 6.10 17.44
N PRO A 513 -8.24 6.60 16.36
CA PRO A 513 -7.23 7.65 16.42
C PRO A 513 -7.74 9.01 15.90
N ASP A 514 -9.05 9.28 15.99
CA ASP A 514 -9.73 10.38 15.29
C ASP A 514 -9.45 11.75 15.93
N LYS A 515 -8.70 12.59 15.22
CA LYS A 515 -8.27 13.92 15.66
C LYS A 515 -9.39 14.98 15.60
N ILE A 516 -10.49 14.72 14.90
CA ILE A 516 -11.53 15.72 14.58
C ILE A 516 -12.61 15.75 15.69
N GLN A 517 -12.69 14.73 16.54
CA GLN A 517 -13.64 14.68 17.65
C GLN A 517 -13.37 15.76 18.72
N PRO A 518 -14.43 16.30 19.35
CA PRO A 518 -14.31 17.36 20.37
C PRO A 518 -13.85 16.86 21.75
N ASP A 519 -13.64 15.55 21.92
CA ASP A 519 -13.14 14.92 23.14
C ASP A 519 -11.84 15.56 23.63
N ILE A 520 -11.71 15.74 24.95
CA ILE A 520 -10.47 16.14 25.64
C ILE A 520 -9.94 14.91 26.39
N PRO A 521 -8.83 14.28 25.93
CA PRO A 521 -8.32 13.04 26.54
C PRO A 521 -7.72 13.23 27.93
N ASP A 522 -7.16 14.41 28.22
CA ASP A 522 -6.59 14.76 29.51
C ASP A 522 -7.00 16.21 29.89
N PRO A 523 -7.74 16.43 30.99
CA PRO A 523 -8.14 17.75 31.44
C PRO A 523 -6.98 18.73 31.71
N ASN A 524 -5.75 18.23 31.91
CA ASN A 524 -4.57 19.07 32.10
C ASN A 524 -4.05 19.67 30.78
N LEU A 525 -4.46 19.13 29.62
CA LEU A 525 -4.09 19.62 28.28
C LEU A 525 -5.34 19.91 27.43
N PRO A 526 -6.21 20.86 27.82
CA PRO A 526 -7.53 21.09 27.22
C PRO A 526 -7.51 21.60 25.76
N ASN A 527 -6.33 21.98 25.25
CA ASN A 527 -6.10 22.33 23.86
C ASN A 527 -5.85 21.10 22.97
N VAL A 528 -5.40 19.98 23.55
CA VAL A 528 -5.19 18.71 22.84
C VAL A 528 -6.52 17.96 22.80
N LYS A 529 -7.05 17.79 21.59
CA LYS A 529 -8.39 17.24 21.33
C LYS A 529 -8.36 16.10 20.32
N GLY A 530 -9.30 15.18 20.47
CA GLY A 530 -9.45 14.00 19.62
C GLY A 530 -9.88 12.78 20.44
N ARG A 531 -10.43 11.78 19.76
CA ARG A 531 -10.89 10.53 20.35
C ARG A 531 -9.84 9.45 20.14
N TYR A 532 -9.05 9.20 21.18
CA TYR A 532 -7.91 8.28 21.19
C TYR A 532 -8.21 7.06 22.07
N TRP A 533 -8.98 6.11 21.54
CA TRP A 533 -9.53 4.99 22.31
C TRP A 533 -8.99 3.62 21.87
N TYR A 534 -8.84 2.70 22.83
CA TYR A 534 -8.34 1.34 22.69
C TYR A 534 -9.24 0.35 23.44
N PHE A 535 -9.90 -0.56 22.71
CA PHE A 535 -10.78 -1.59 23.25
C PHE A 535 -10.31 -2.98 22.78
N PRO A 536 -9.52 -3.72 23.57
CA PRO A 536 -9.06 -5.06 23.21
C PRO A 536 -10.15 -6.15 23.34
N LEU A 537 -11.29 -5.82 23.95
CA LEU A 537 -12.48 -6.67 24.05
C LEU A 537 -13.73 -5.95 23.50
N GLY A 538 -13.57 -5.26 22.38
CA GLY A 538 -14.69 -4.76 21.60
C GLY A 538 -15.59 -5.90 21.11
N THR A 539 -16.74 -5.54 20.54
CA THR A 539 -17.70 -6.50 19.96
C THR A 539 -18.23 -5.95 18.64
N GLY A 540 -18.26 -6.77 17.60
CA GLY A 540 -18.94 -6.49 16.32
C GLY A 540 -19.99 -7.56 16.01
N LEU A 541 -21.04 -7.20 15.27
CA LEU A 541 -22.07 -8.15 14.81
C LEU A 541 -21.48 -9.05 13.72
N THR A 542 -21.83 -10.34 13.66
CA THR A 542 -21.15 -11.28 12.72
C THR A 542 -21.31 -10.91 11.25
N SER A 543 -22.40 -10.22 10.90
CA SER A 543 -22.70 -9.70 9.55
C SER A 543 -21.97 -8.40 9.21
N ASP A 544 -21.42 -7.69 10.20
CA ASP A 544 -20.48 -6.58 10.00
C ASP A 544 -19.13 -7.14 9.51
N MET A 545 -18.19 -6.27 9.13
CA MET A 545 -16.93 -6.68 8.53
C MET A 545 -15.75 -5.87 9.04
N ASN A 546 -14.75 -6.59 9.55
CA ASN A 546 -13.52 -6.06 10.12
C ASN A 546 -12.32 -6.78 9.49
N GLY A 547 -11.11 -6.25 9.71
CA GLY A 547 -9.88 -6.89 9.26
C GLY A 547 -9.56 -8.16 10.05
N CYS A 548 -8.60 -8.95 9.56
CA CYS A 548 -8.01 -10.06 10.30
C CYS A 548 -6.50 -9.86 10.42
N ARG A 549 -5.92 -10.22 11.56
CA ARG A 549 -4.46 -10.35 11.74
C ARG A 549 -4.18 -11.74 12.30
N CYS A 550 -3.29 -12.48 11.66
CA CYS A 550 -3.06 -13.88 12.00
C CYS A 550 -1.94 -14.04 13.05
N VAL A 551 -2.04 -15.11 13.84
CA VAL A 551 -0.95 -15.67 14.64
C VAL A 551 -0.49 -16.99 14.04
N LYS A 552 0.77 -17.37 14.29
CA LYS A 552 1.30 -18.69 13.95
C LYS A 552 0.43 -19.73 14.63
N ASP A 553 -0.03 -20.72 13.86
CA ASP A 553 -0.87 -21.78 14.38
C ASP A 553 0.00 -22.73 15.22
N PRO A 554 -0.30 -22.95 16.52
CA PRO A 554 0.56 -23.78 17.36
C PRO A 554 0.43 -25.29 17.10
N LEU A 555 -0.42 -25.73 16.16
CA LEU A 555 -0.77 -27.15 15.97
C LEU A 555 -0.57 -27.70 14.54
N TYR A 556 -0.43 -26.89 13.49
CA TYR A 556 -0.42 -27.40 12.10
C TYR A 556 0.64 -28.48 11.79
N VAL A 557 1.84 -28.37 12.37
CA VAL A 557 2.88 -29.41 12.28
C VAL A 557 2.59 -30.59 13.21
N VAL A 558 2.12 -30.31 14.43
CA VAL A 558 1.94 -31.30 15.51
C VAL A 558 0.82 -32.29 15.18
N ASP A 559 -0.30 -31.76 14.68
CA ASP A 559 -1.50 -32.52 14.27
C ASP A 559 -1.56 -32.75 12.75
N GLN A 560 -0.40 -32.67 12.07
CA GLN A 560 -0.16 -33.15 10.70
C GLN A 560 -1.11 -32.57 9.63
N TYR A 561 -1.36 -31.26 9.69
CA TYR A 561 -2.13 -30.52 8.68
C TYR A 561 -1.34 -29.37 8.04
N ASP A 562 -0.02 -29.54 7.89
CA ASP A 562 0.83 -28.65 7.12
C ASP A 562 0.63 -28.84 5.61
N PHE A 563 0.31 -27.75 4.90
CA PHE A 563 0.17 -27.70 3.45
C PHE A 563 1.11 -26.64 2.86
N PRO A 564 2.41 -26.93 2.69
CA PRO A 564 3.36 -26.03 2.05
C PRO A 564 2.89 -25.58 0.66
N THR A 565 3.12 -24.31 0.32
CA THR A 565 2.77 -23.77 -1.00
C THR A 565 3.64 -24.39 -2.08
N GLU A 566 3.01 -24.92 -3.12
CA GLU A 566 3.68 -25.44 -4.31
C GLU A 566 3.86 -24.29 -5.33
N TYR A 567 5.10 -24.03 -5.74
CA TYR A 567 5.44 -22.86 -6.55
C TYR A 567 5.64 -23.20 -8.05
N LEU A 568 5.38 -22.23 -8.93
CA LEU A 568 5.73 -22.35 -10.34
C LEU A 568 7.25 -22.21 -10.52
N MET A 569 7.82 -23.06 -11.38
CA MET A 569 9.24 -22.96 -11.76
C MET A 569 9.59 -21.54 -12.24
N ALA A 570 10.80 -21.09 -11.92
CA ALA A 570 11.33 -19.82 -12.40
C ALA A 570 11.42 -19.81 -13.94
N THR A 571 11.21 -18.64 -14.54
CA THR A 571 11.59 -18.35 -15.93
C THR A 571 12.66 -17.27 -15.94
N GLU A 572 13.38 -17.10 -17.05
CA GLU A 572 14.29 -15.96 -17.20
C GLU A 572 13.54 -14.64 -17.02
N GLU A 573 13.97 -13.86 -16.04
CA GLU A 573 13.50 -12.51 -15.76
C GLU A 573 14.69 -11.55 -15.74
N TYR A 574 14.49 -10.33 -16.24
CA TYR A 574 15.45 -9.24 -16.05
C TYR A 574 14.78 -8.13 -15.24
N ARG A 575 15.31 -7.85 -14.04
CA ARG A 575 14.79 -6.85 -13.08
C ARG A 575 15.81 -5.77 -12.70
N GLU A 576 17.06 -5.94 -13.13
CA GLU A 576 18.18 -5.07 -12.77
C GLU A 576 17.96 -3.64 -13.29
N GLY A 577 18.32 -2.65 -12.46
CA GLY A 577 18.25 -1.24 -12.84
C GLY A 577 16.85 -0.66 -13.02
N ILE A 578 15.78 -1.40 -12.71
CA ILE A 578 14.39 -0.92 -12.86
C ILE A 578 14.10 0.36 -12.07
N ASN A 579 14.82 0.57 -10.96
CA ASN A 579 14.73 1.74 -10.09
C ASN A 579 15.74 2.86 -10.40
N ASN A 580 16.62 2.68 -11.41
CA ASN A 580 17.61 3.71 -11.81
C ASN A 580 16.91 5.02 -12.21
N PRO A 581 17.55 6.19 -12.08
CA PRO A 581 16.92 7.47 -12.42
C PRO A 581 16.57 7.59 -13.91
N ASN A 582 15.53 8.37 -14.20
CA ASN A 582 15.20 8.79 -15.58
C ASN A 582 15.95 10.06 -15.99
N THR A 583 16.42 10.85 -15.02
CA THR A 583 17.18 12.08 -15.24
C THR A 583 18.55 11.97 -14.58
N TYR A 584 19.61 12.25 -15.33
CA TYR A 584 20.97 12.36 -14.81
C TYR A 584 21.31 13.85 -14.71
N GLN A 585 21.30 14.37 -13.48
CA GLN A 585 21.67 15.75 -13.20
C GLN A 585 23.16 15.84 -12.89
N VAL A 586 23.84 16.76 -13.56
CA VAL A 586 25.25 17.08 -13.35
C VAL A 586 25.45 18.59 -13.44
N VAL A 587 26.54 19.11 -12.87
CA VAL A 587 26.92 20.53 -13.00
C VAL A 587 27.96 20.65 -14.12
N LYS A 588 27.92 21.74 -14.89
CA LYS A 588 28.93 22.03 -15.91
C LYS A 588 30.34 22.06 -15.31
N ASN A 589 31.30 21.50 -16.05
CA ASN A 589 32.68 21.30 -15.61
C ASN A 589 33.64 22.04 -16.57
N PRO A 590 34.72 22.69 -16.10
CA PRO A 590 35.76 23.23 -16.98
C PRO A 590 36.53 22.19 -17.80
N ALA A 591 36.48 20.91 -17.41
CA ALA A 591 37.01 19.78 -18.18
C ALA A 591 35.91 19.02 -18.96
N LEU A 592 36.32 18.26 -19.97
CA LEU A 592 35.48 17.24 -20.61
C LEU A 592 35.18 16.14 -19.57
N PHE A 593 33.94 15.67 -19.48
CA PHE A 593 33.57 14.59 -18.58
C PHE A 593 32.46 13.72 -19.17
N THR A 594 32.29 12.50 -18.67
CA THR A 594 31.31 11.53 -19.18
C THR A 594 30.20 11.33 -18.15
N VAL A 595 28.94 11.34 -18.62
CA VAL A 595 27.80 10.80 -17.88
C VAL A 595 27.57 9.37 -18.35
N GLU A 596 27.52 8.42 -17.41
CA GLU A 596 27.23 7.01 -17.68
C GLU A 596 25.75 6.70 -17.42
N ILE A 597 25.10 6.02 -18.37
CA ILE A 597 23.71 5.58 -18.26
C ILE A 597 23.65 4.05 -18.39
N PRO A 598 23.44 3.27 -17.32
CA PRO A 598 23.23 1.83 -17.42
C PRO A 598 21.96 1.50 -18.21
N VAL A 599 22.09 0.65 -19.25
CA VAL A 599 20.96 0.34 -20.14
C VAL A 599 19.92 -0.59 -19.50
N SER A 600 20.27 -1.27 -18.40
CA SER A 600 19.47 -2.28 -17.70
C SER A 600 18.00 -1.89 -17.53
N LYS A 601 17.74 -0.62 -17.17
CA LYS A 601 16.39 -0.10 -16.97
C LYS A 601 15.47 -0.27 -18.19
N ALA A 602 16.01 -0.16 -19.40
CA ALA A 602 15.22 -0.34 -20.62
C ALA A 602 14.67 -1.77 -20.70
N PHE A 603 15.54 -2.77 -20.53
CA PHE A 603 15.19 -4.19 -20.60
C PHE A 603 14.28 -4.62 -19.45
N SER A 604 14.54 -4.14 -18.24
CA SER A 604 13.67 -4.43 -17.10
C SER A 604 12.29 -3.79 -17.27
N VAL A 605 12.16 -2.50 -17.59
CA VAL A 605 10.83 -1.88 -17.72
C VAL A 605 10.05 -2.43 -18.92
N GLN A 606 10.71 -2.71 -20.05
CA GLN A 606 10.10 -3.35 -21.23
C GLN A 606 9.50 -4.72 -20.88
N SER A 607 10.30 -5.61 -20.28
CA SER A 607 9.86 -6.98 -19.94
C SER A 607 8.88 -7.05 -18.77
N GLN A 608 8.99 -6.15 -17.79
CA GLN A 608 8.29 -6.25 -16.50
C GLN A 608 7.01 -5.40 -16.38
N LEU A 609 6.93 -4.27 -17.08
CA LEU A 609 5.81 -3.31 -16.96
C LEU A 609 5.13 -3.00 -18.29
N LEU A 610 5.84 -3.12 -19.42
CA LEU A 610 5.31 -2.84 -20.76
C LEU A 610 4.85 -4.10 -21.53
N ASN A 611 4.87 -5.26 -20.89
CA ASN A 611 4.47 -6.56 -21.46
C ASN A 611 5.27 -6.97 -22.72
N ASN A 612 6.51 -6.49 -22.85
CA ASN A 612 7.41 -6.82 -23.95
C ASN A 612 8.52 -7.77 -23.47
N LYS A 613 8.18 -9.05 -23.27
CA LYS A 613 9.17 -10.08 -22.88
C LYS A 613 10.20 -10.37 -23.98
N GLU A 614 9.84 -10.19 -25.26
CA GLU A 614 10.72 -10.47 -26.41
C GLU A 614 11.98 -9.59 -26.45
N ILE A 615 11.99 -8.46 -25.73
CA ILE A 615 13.18 -7.62 -25.51
C ILE A 615 14.37 -8.40 -24.89
N LEU A 616 14.10 -9.53 -24.24
CA LEU A 616 15.08 -10.42 -23.61
C LEU A 616 15.66 -11.47 -24.58
N ASN A 617 15.23 -11.51 -25.84
CA ASN A 617 15.85 -12.35 -26.85
C ASN A 617 17.19 -11.73 -27.31
N PRO A 618 18.30 -12.50 -27.45
CA PRO A 618 19.61 -11.93 -27.81
C PRO A 618 19.67 -11.10 -29.09
N VAL A 619 18.79 -11.37 -30.06
CA VAL A 619 18.62 -10.56 -31.29
C VAL A 619 18.24 -9.11 -31.01
N ASN A 620 17.64 -8.81 -29.85
CA ASN A 620 17.24 -7.48 -29.42
C ASN A 620 18.30 -6.73 -28.59
N PHE A 621 19.48 -7.33 -28.34
CA PHE A 621 20.59 -6.63 -27.68
C PHE A 621 21.98 -6.94 -28.27
N ASN A 622 22.03 -7.51 -29.47
CA ASN A 622 23.26 -7.85 -30.17
C ASN A 622 23.98 -6.65 -30.82
N ASN A 623 23.34 -5.49 -30.95
CA ASN A 623 23.89 -4.29 -31.58
C ASN A 623 23.19 -3.04 -31.02
N LEU A 624 23.38 -2.76 -29.73
CA LEU A 624 22.84 -1.59 -29.06
C LEU A 624 23.37 -0.30 -29.70
N GLN A 625 22.48 0.66 -29.93
CA GLN A 625 22.76 1.96 -30.53
C GLN A 625 22.14 3.08 -29.67
N ALA A 626 22.81 4.22 -29.57
CA ALA A 626 22.31 5.38 -28.82
C ALA A 626 22.25 6.64 -29.70
N ASN A 627 21.20 7.44 -29.52
CA ASN A 627 21.05 8.72 -30.20
C ASN A 627 20.75 9.87 -29.22
N ILE A 628 21.01 11.10 -29.65
CA ILE A 628 20.46 12.31 -29.03
C ILE A 628 19.13 12.59 -29.72
N LEU A 629 18.00 12.31 -29.09
CA LEU A 629 16.69 12.63 -29.66
C LEU A 629 16.53 14.14 -29.86
N TRP A 630 16.88 14.92 -28.83
CA TRP A 630 16.97 16.37 -28.93
C TRP A 630 17.92 16.98 -27.87
N THR A 631 18.38 18.20 -28.11
CA THR A 631 19.12 19.05 -27.15
C THR A 631 18.63 20.50 -27.20
N THR A 632 18.73 21.25 -26.09
CA THR A 632 18.59 22.72 -26.07
C THR A 632 19.87 23.45 -26.48
N ASN A 633 21.00 22.76 -26.54
CA ASN A 633 22.32 23.34 -26.85
C ASN A 633 23.13 22.36 -27.72
N VAL A 634 23.39 22.72 -28.98
CA VAL A 634 24.17 21.91 -29.94
C VAL A 634 25.63 21.70 -29.51
N ASN A 635 26.16 22.54 -28.62
CA ASN A 635 27.51 22.40 -28.09
C ASN A 635 27.59 21.47 -26.88
N LEU A 636 26.46 21.11 -26.26
CA LEU A 636 26.43 20.42 -24.96
C LEU A 636 27.16 19.07 -24.97
N VAL A 637 26.83 18.22 -25.94
CA VAL A 637 27.36 16.87 -26.06
C VAL A 637 28.52 16.86 -27.05
N ASN A 638 29.64 16.25 -26.65
CA ASN A 638 30.80 16.01 -27.49
C ASN A 638 30.60 14.76 -28.36
N LYS A 639 30.18 13.67 -27.71
CA LYS A 639 30.08 12.35 -28.28
C LYS A 639 29.07 11.51 -27.49
N VAL A 640 28.36 10.62 -28.17
CA VAL A 640 27.59 9.54 -27.55
C VAL A 640 28.16 8.21 -28.04
N SER A 641 28.35 7.24 -27.16
CA SER A 641 28.75 5.88 -27.52
C SER A 641 28.17 4.87 -26.53
N ILE A 642 28.28 3.56 -26.82
CA ILE A 642 27.87 2.51 -25.88
C ILE A 642 29.08 1.65 -25.52
N GLN A 643 29.35 1.55 -24.21
CA GLN A 643 30.22 0.53 -23.65
C GLN A 643 29.47 -0.80 -23.68
N ASN A 644 30.14 -1.87 -24.14
CA ASN A 644 29.53 -3.18 -24.39
C ASN A 644 28.23 -3.10 -25.24
N PRO A 645 28.31 -2.76 -26.54
CA PRO A 645 27.13 -2.64 -27.40
C PRO A 645 26.54 -3.99 -27.83
N SER A 646 27.21 -5.12 -27.56
CA SER A 646 26.80 -6.45 -28.01
C SER A 646 26.90 -7.50 -26.89
N PRO A 647 26.20 -7.32 -25.75
CA PRO A 647 26.18 -8.33 -24.68
C PRO A 647 25.73 -9.70 -25.20
N SER A 648 26.52 -10.73 -24.92
CA SER A 648 26.29 -12.10 -25.39
C SER A 648 25.25 -12.89 -24.57
N SER A 649 24.73 -12.30 -23.49
CA SER A 649 23.74 -12.91 -22.59
C SER A 649 22.97 -11.85 -21.81
N LEU A 650 21.85 -12.23 -21.19
CA LEU A 650 21.07 -11.35 -20.31
C LEU A 650 21.90 -10.76 -19.16
N ALA A 651 22.76 -11.56 -18.52
CA ALA A 651 23.67 -11.09 -17.48
C ALA A 651 24.66 -10.03 -18.00
N GLY A 652 25.03 -10.09 -19.29
CA GLY A 652 25.92 -9.11 -19.93
C GLY A 652 25.31 -7.71 -20.10
N ILE A 653 23.98 -7.57 -20.05
CA ILE A 653 23.28 -6.28 -20.17
C ILE A 653 23.68 -5.33 -19.01
N SER A 654 23.99 -5.88 -17.84
CA SER A 654 24.50 -5.16 -16.66
C SER A 654 25.75 -4.30 -16.95
N ALA A 655 26.62 -4.80 -17.82
CA ALA A 655 27.87 -4.15 -18.21
C ALA A 655 27.69 -3.15 -19.37
N SER A 656 26.49 -3.05 -19.95
CA SER A 656 26.20 -2.15 -21.06
C SER A 656 25.77 -0.77 -20.58
N LYS A 657 26.50 0.26 -21.02
CA LYS A 657 26.27 1.65 -20.61
C LYS A 657 26.32 2.60 -21.80
N ILE A 658 25.40 3.56 -21.87
CA ILE A 658 25.57 4.71 -22.76
C ILE A 658 26.55 5.67 -22.10
N LEU A 659 27.61 6.03 -22.82
CA LEU A 659 28.60 7.02 -22.43
C LEU A 659 28.31 8.33 -23.17
N VAL A 660 27.97 9.38 -22.42
CA VAL A 660 27.65 10.71 -22.96
C VAL A 660 28.74 11.69 -22.53
N GLU A 661 29.65 12.03 -23.44
CA GLU A 661 30.70 13.03 -23.19
C GLU A 661 30.10 14.45 -23.24
N ILE A 662 30.25 15.23 -22.18
CA ILE A 662 29.77 16.62 -22.06
C ILE A 662 30.93 17.59 -22.25
N LYS A 663 30.77 18.59 -23.12
CA LYS A 663 31.83 19.55 -23.45
C LYS A 663 32.13 20.52 -22.29
N PRO A 664 33.39 20.97 -22.15
CA PRO A 664 33.79 22.02 -21.21
C PRO A 664 32.85 23.23 -21.15
N ASN A 665 32.48 23.62 -19.94
CA ASN A 665 31.70 24.80 -19.58
C ASN A 665 30.30 24.89 -20.22
N GLN A 666 29.76 23.82 -20.81
CA GLN A 666 28.42 23.79 -21.37
C GLN A 666 27.36 23.42 -20.34
N SER A 667 26.19 24.07 -20.42
CA SER A 667 24.95 23.73 -19.71
C SER A 667 23.80 23.56 -20.71
N GLY A 668 22.71 22.95 -20.25
CA GLY A 668 21.52 22.67 -21.07
C GLY A 668 20.88 21.31 -20.78
N ASN A 669 19.94 20.94 -21.64
CA ASN A 669 19.20 19.68 -21.57
C ASN A 669 19.37 18.88 -22.85
N ALA A 670 19.48 17.57 -22.73
CA ALA A 670 19.35 16.64 -23.85
C ALA A 670 18.51 15.41 -23.46
N VAL A 671 17.84 14.79 -24.42
CA VAL A 671 17.21 13.48 -24.26
C VAL A 671 17.98 12.46 -25.08
N ILE A 672 18.46 11.41 -24.41
CA ILE A 672 19.24 10.32 -24.99
C ILE A 672 18.34 9.09 -25.10
N THR A 673 18.37 8.43 -26.26
CA THR A 673 17.53 7.25 -26.56
C THR A 673 18.38 6.01 -26.81
N LEU A 674 17.91 4.85 -26.32
CA LEU A 674 18.47 3.53 -26.63
C LEU A 674 17.66 2.85 -27.75
N HIS A 675 18.37 2.18 -28.65
CA HIS A 675 17.86 1.40 -29.78
C HIS A 675 18.70 0.11 -29.93
N ASN A 676 18.30 -0.81 -30.82
CA ASN A 676 19.13 -1.93 -31.28
C ASN A 676 19.14 -1.98 -32.81
N GLY A 677 20.27 -2.35 -33.41
CA GLY A 677 20.51 -2.41 -34.86
C GLY A 677 20.78 -1.04 -35.50
N SER A 678 19.94 -0.04 -35.25
CA SER A 678 20.02 1.30 -35.85
C SER A 678 19.35 2.35 -34.97
N VAL A 679 19.85 3.58 -34.98
CA VAL A 679 19.21 4.76 -34.34
C VAL A 679 17.85 5.14 -34.96
N ALA A 680 17.52 4.60 -36.14
CA ALA A 680 16.21 4.76 -36.77
C ALA A 680 15.17 3.71 -36.33
N ASN A 681 15.60 2.66 -35.61
CA ASN A 681 14.69 1.64 -35.07
C ASN A 681 13.93 2.18 -33.83
N PRO A 682 12.81 1.56 -33.40
CA PRO A 682 12.02 2.05 -32.27
C PRO A 682 12.83 2.23 -30.98
N VAL A 683 12.58 3.33 -30.26
CA VAL A 683 13.20 3.63 -28.97
C VAL A 683 12.81 2.57 -27.93
N TYR A 684 13.80 1.99 -27.27
CA TYR A 684 13.62 1.05 -26.15
C TYR A 684 13.38 1.78 -24.83
N TRP A 685 14.16 2.83 -24.57
CA TRP A 685 13.99 3.76 -23.45
C TRP A 685 14.70 5.08 -23.74
N SER A 686 14.38 6.09 -22.93
CA SER A 686 14.96 7.44 -23.01
C SER A 686 15.22 8.02 -21.62
N TRP A 687 16.30 8.78 -21.52
CA TRP A 687 16.74 9.47 -20.30
C TRP A 687 17.03 10.95 -20.57
N HIS A 688 16.81 11.78 -19.57
CA HIS A 688 17.07 13.22 -19.61
C HIS A 688 18.46 13.50 -19.01
N ILE A 689 19.37 14.04 -19.82
CA ILE A 689 20.63 14.60 -19.36
C ILE A 689 20.38 16.08 -19.03
N TRP A 690 20.64 16.45 -17.77
CA TRP A 690 20.38 17.78 -17.23
C TRP A 690 21.67 18.39 -16.70
N VAL A 691 22.31 19.25 -17.49
CA VAL A 691 23.58 19.89 -17.14
C VAL A 691 23.30 21.31 -16.66
N THR A 692 23.49 21.56 -15.37
CA THR A 692 23.19 22.84 -14.73
C THR A 692 24.39 23.78 -14.69
N ASP A 693 24.13 25.08 -14.61
CA ASP A 693 25.13 26.13 -14.40
C ASP A 693 25.65 26.18 -12.96
N THR A 694 24.86 25.66 -12.02
CA THR A 694 25.08 25.64 -10.57
C THR A 694 24.63 24.30 -9.98
N PRO A 695 25.17 23.84 -8.83
CA PRO A 695 24.63 22.70 -8.11
C PRO A 695 23.14 22.90 -7.77
N VAL A 696 22.35 21.82 -7.77
CA VAL A 696 20.95 21.86 -7.31
C VAL A 696 20.94 22.01 -5.79
N GLY A 697 20.58 23.20 -5.31
CA GLY A 697 20.38 23.50 -3.90
C GLY A 697 19.01 23.02 -3.40
N THR A 698 18.77 23.19 -2.10
CA THR A 698 17.55 22.69 -1.43
C THR A 698 16.88 23.75 -0.56
N TYR A 699 15.55 23.72 -0.50
CA TYR A 699 14.73 24.51 0.42
C TYR A 699 14.04 23.57 1.40
N LYS A 700 14.25 23.78 2.71
CA LYS A 700 13.65 22.97 3.77
C LYS A 700 12.51 23.74 4.43
N TYR A 701 11.34 23.12 4.50
CA TYR A 701 10.13 23.71 5.04
C TYR A 701 9.41 22.73 5.97
N THR A 702 8.97 23.22 7.12
CA THR A 702 8.09 22.52 8.06
C THR A 702 6.78 23.29 8.14
N THR A 703 5.64 22.64 7.91
CA THR A 703 4.35 23.33 7.76
C THR A 703 3.87 24.02 9.04
N GLU A 704 4.07 23.37 10.17
CA GLU A 704 3.90 23.90 11.54
C GLU A 704 4.60 22.97 12.54
N LEU A 705 4.85 23.42 13.77
CA LEU A 705 5.48 22.61 14.82
C LEU A 705 4.43 21.84 15.65
N PRO A 706 4.66 20.56 15.98
CA PRO A 706 3.82 19.77 16.89
C PRO A 706 3.70 20.35 18.30
N GLU A 707 2.59 20.01 18.97
CA GLU A 707 2.41 20.27 20.39
C GLU A 707 3.32 19.35 21.23
N THR A 708 4.42 19.90 21.73
CA THR A 708 5.45 19.16 22.49
C THR A 708 4.97 18.52 23.79
N SER A 709 3.89 19.04 24.39
CA SER A 709 3.28 18.45 25.59
C SER A 709 2.49 17.17 25.30
N ALA A 710 2.19 16.85 24.03
CA ALA A 710 1.46 15.65 23.62
C ALA A 710 2.39 14.52 23.16
N ALA A 711 3.38 14.15 23.98
CA ALA A 711 4.46 13.22 23.64
C ALA A 711 4.03 11.79 23.20
N ASN A 712 2.77 11.38 23.43
CA ASN A 712 2.20 10.13 22.93
C ASN A 712 1.42 10.28 21.61
N TYR A 713 1.09 11.50 21.18
CA TYR A 713 0.40 11.77 19.92
C TYR A 713 1.41 12.31 18.91
N VAL A 714 1.95 11.40 18.09
CA VAL A 714 3.05 11.67 17.16
C VAL A 714 2.64 12.77 16.18
N ASN A 715 3.40 13.88 16.20
CA ASN A 715 3.19 15.06 15.35
C ASN A 715 1.80 15.73 15.48
N TYR A 716 1.17 15.66 16.66
CA TYR A 716 -0.12 16.30 16.92
C TYR A 716 -0.09 17.82 16.67
N VAL A 717 -1.04 18.31 15.86
CA VAL A 717 -1.31 19.73 15.62
C VAL A 717 -2.81 20.00 15.46
N ASN A 718 -3.28 21.16 15.94
CA ASN A 718 -4.71 21.42 16.15
C ASN A 718 -5.56 21.34 14.86
N LYS A 719 -5.09 21.90 13.73
CA LYS A 719 -5.87 21.95 12.47
C LYS A 719 -5.41 20.95 11.41
N ALA A 720 -4.17 21.05 10.95
CA ALA A 720 -3.61 20.17 9.92
C ALA A 720 -3.77 18.68 10.23
N ASP A 721 -4.17 17.87 9.25
CA ASP A 721 -4.19 16.41 9.41
C ASP A 721 -2.79 15.88 9.76
N ILE A 722 -1.78 16.31 9.01
CA ILE A 722 -0.37 15.96 9.21
C ILE A 722 0.53 17.19 9.10
N VAL A 723 1.60 17.21 9.91
CA VAL A 723 2.77 18.09 9.72
C VAL A 723 3.65 17.53 8.62
N PHE A 724 3.91 18.29 7.56
CA PHE A 724 4.97 17.94 6.61
C PHE A 724 6.30 18.59 7.03
N GLN A 725 7.39 17.84 6.85
CA GLN A 725 8.76 18.38 6.85
C GLN A 725 9.40 17.96 5.53
N THR A 726 9.48 18.90 4.58
CA THR A 726 9.83 18.65 3.18
C THR A 726 11.10 19.38 2.79
N GLU A 727 11.90 18.74 1.94
CA GLU A 727 13.09 19.31 1.33
C GLU A 727 12.90 19.33 -0.19
N PHE A 728 12.64 20.51 -0.74
CA PHE A 728 12.41 20.75 -2.16
C PHE A 728 13.72 21.02 -2.90
N MET A 729 13.78 20.68 -4.19
CA MET A 729 14.76 21.27 -5.10
C MET A 729 14.59 22.79 -5.19
N ASP A 730 15.69 23.51 -5.40
CA ASP A 730 15.71 24.96 -5.65
C ASP A 730 15.10 25.41 -7.00
N ARG A 731 14.90 24.47 -7.93
CA ARG A 731 14.47 24.74 -9.31
C ARG A 731 13.55 23.65 -9.86
N ASN A 732 12.90 23.96 -10.97
CA ASN A 732 12.09 22.99 -11.71
C ASN A 732 13.00 22.08 -12.54
N LEU A 733 12.55 20.85 -12.86
CA LEU A 733 13.33 19.94 -13.72
C LEU A 733 13.67 20.59 -15.07
N GLY A 734 14.93 20.46 -15.46
CA GLY A 734 15.48 21.02 -16.70
C GLY A 734 15.89 22.50 -16.63
N ALA A 735 15.73 23.19 -15.50
CA ALA A 735 16.22 24.55 -15.32
C ALA A 735 17.75 24.55 -15.14
N THR A 736 18.51 25.33 -15.92
CA THR A 736 19.99 25.26 -15.82
C THR A 736 20.50 26.02 -14.59
N ASP A 737 19.81 27.08 -14.15
CA ASP A 737 20.06 27.77 -12.88
C ASP A 737 18.77 27.89 -12.04
N ALA A 738 18.91 28.22 -10.76
CA ALA A 738 17.76 28.47 -9.88
C ALA A 738 17.12 29.84 -10.12
N PHE A 739 15.83 30.00 -9.79
CA PHE A 739 15.19 31.31 -9.84
C PHE A 739 15.80 32.22 -8.76
N PRO A 740 16.41 33.37 -9.14
CA PRO A 740 17.23 34.16 -8.23
C PRO A 740 16.40 34.87 -7.14
N ILE A 741 17.07 35.25 -6.05
CA ILE A 741 16.58 36.34 -5.22
C ILE A 741 16.83 37.63 -6.01
N VAL A 742 15.75 38.37 -6.28
CA VAL A 742 15.73 39.61 -7.05
C VAL A 742 15.63 40.80 -6.11
N VAL A 743 16.56 41.76 -6.24
CA VAL A 743 16.65 42.93 -5.36
C VAL A 743 15.49 43.91 -5.58
N ASN A 744 15.11 44.16 -6.84
CA ASN A 744 13.95 44.97 -7.20
C ASN A 744 12.97 44.14 -8.06
N ASN A 745 11.88 43.68 -7.45
CA ASN A 745 10.90 42.81 -8.07
C ASN A 745 10.03 43.49 -9.15
N LEU A 746 10.14 44.82 -9.33
CA LEU A 746 9.48 45.57 -10.40
C LEU A 746 10.42 45.85 -11.57
N THR A 747 11.73 45.98 -11.33
CA THR A 747 12.75 46.19 -12.37
C THR A 747 14.01 45.37 -12.08
N PRO A 748 14.01 44.06 -12.41
CA PRO A 748 15.20 43.21 -12.27
C PRO A 748 16.32 43.67 -13.19
N THR A 749 17.56 43.53 -12.75
CA THR A 749 18.77 43.79 -13.56
C THR A 749 18.94 42.77 -14.69
N ALA A 750 19.77 43.10 -15.68
CA ALA A 750 20.08 42.17 -16.78
C ALA A 750 20.67 40.83 -16.29
N ALA A 751 21.44 40.82 -15.20
CA ALA A 751 22.00 39.61 -14.60
C ALA A 751 20.91 38.74 -13.90
N GLU A 752 19.97 39.37 -13.21
CA GLU A 752 18.81 38.67 -12.63
C GLU A 752 17.89 38.12 -13.72
N LEU A 753 17.61 38.89 -14.78
CA LEU A 753 16.83 38.44 -15.94
C LEU A 753 17.48 37.22 -16.63
N ALA A 754 18.80 37.22 -16.80
CA ALA A 754 19.54 36.08 -17.36
C ALA A 754 19.40 34.81 -16.50
N LYS A 755 19.39 34.93 -15.17
CA LYS A 755 19.11 33.81 -14.25
C LYS A 755 17.64 33.37 -14.31
N ILE A 756 16.68 34.31 -14.39
CA ILE A 756 15.26 33.97 -14.56
C ILE A 756 15.04 33.21 -15.88
N LYS A 757 15.70 33.62 -16.97
CA LYS A 757 15.72 32.93 -18.26
C LYS A 757 16.22 31.48 -18.12
N ALA A 758 17.38 31.30 -17.50
CA ALA A 758 17.96 29.98 -17.19
C ALA A 758 17.06 29.11 -16.30
N SER A 759 16.26 29.72 -15.42
CA SER A 759 15.36 29.02 -14.50
C SER A 759 14.10 28.42 -15.13
N THR A 760 13.83 28.69 -16.41
CA THR A 760 12.57 28.34 -17.10
C THR A 760 12.16 26.86 -16.96
N GLY A 761 13.09 25.92 -17.06
CA GLY A 761 12.81 24.48 -16.95
C GLY A 761 11.98 23.90 -18.11
N LEU A 762 11.40 22.72 -17.86
CA LEU A 762 10.68 21.91 -18.84
C LEU A 762 9.23 21.60 -18.39
N HIS A 763 8.41 21.09 -19.31
CA HIS A 763 7.07 20.56 -19.03
C HIS A 763 7.06 19.03 -19.06
N TYR A 764 6.18 18.43 -18.28
CA TYR A 764 5.87 17.00 -18.26
C TYR A 764 4.34 16.84 -18.26
N GLN A 765 3.85 15.79 -18.93
CA GLN A 765 2.45 15.36 -18.77
C GLN A 765 2.34 14.47 -17.53
N TRP A 766 1.18 14.44 -16.87
CA TRP A 766 1.05 13.75 -15.60
C TRP A 766 1.31 12.24 -15.76
N GLY A 767 2.21 11.70 -14.94
CA GLY A 767 2.61 10.29 -15.00
C GLY A 767 3.54 9.90 -16.16
N ARG A 768 4.16 10.86 -16.88
CA ARG A 768 5.24 10.60 -17.85
C ARG A 768 6.62 10.88 -17.24
N LYS A 769 7.64 10.18 -17.72
CA LYS A 769 9.06 10.44 -17.39
C LYS A 769 9.72 11.45 -18.32
N ASP A 770 9.20 11.60 -19.54
CA ASP A 770 9.89 12.28 -20.64
C ASP A 770 9.58 13.77 -20.66
N PRO A 771 10.61 14.64 -20.71
CA PRO A 771 10.43 16.08 -20.78
C PRO A 771 9.94 16.54 -22.17
N LEU A 772 9.05 17.52 -22.16
CA LEU A 772 8.62 18.29 -23.31
C LEU A 772 9.22 19.70 -23.23
N PRO A 773 9.93 20.19 -24.26
CA PRO A 773 10.43 21.56 -24.29
C PRO A 773 9.28 22.58 -24.32
N ILE A 774 9.51 23.71 -23.65
CA ILE A 774 8.53 24.82 -23.57
C ILE A 774 8.62 25.72 -24.82
N PHE A 775 9.79 25.74 -25.48
CA PHE A 775 10.12 26.57 -26.65
C PHE A 775 10.02 28.09 -26.43
N GLN A 776 9.77 28.56 -25.21
CA GLN A 776 9.72 29.97 -24.83
C GLN A 776 10.26 30.15 -23.41
N TYR A 777 10.90 31.29 -23.11
CA TYR A 777 11.50 31.57 -21.80
C TYR A 777 10.55 32.25 -20.80
N ALA A 778 10.76 32.02 -19.50
CA ALA A 778 9.95 32.61 -18.43
C ALA A 778 10.17 34.13 -18.22
N ASP A 779 11.33 34.67 -18.58
CA ASP A 779 11.67 36.10 -18.41
C ASP A 779 11.03 37.00 -19.47
N ASP A 780 11.14 36.63 -20.74
CA ASP A 780 10.77 37.49 -21.87
C ASP A 780 9.71 36.91 -22.82
N ARG A 781 9.38 35.62 -22.67
CA ARG A 781 8.51 34.83 -23.55
C ARG A 781 9.01 34.73 -24.99
N ALA A 782 10.27 35.11 -25.25
CA ALA A 782 10.87 34.95 -26.56
C ALA A 782 11.04 33.46 -26.88
N SER A 783 10.80 33.10 -28.13
CA SER A 783 10.86 31.71 -28.56
C SER A 783 12.30 31.23 -28.74
N TYR A 784 12.57 29.98 -28.36
CA TYR A 784 13.82 29.28 -28.63
C TYR A 784 13.54 27.96 -29.37
N PRO A 785 14.40 27.55 -30.33
CA PRO A 785 14.33 26.23 -30.92
C PRO A 785 14.93 25.17 -29.98
N VAL A 786 14.57 23.90 -30.19
CA VAL A 786 15.44 22.78 -29.80
C VAL A 786 16.07 22.18 -31.05
N TYR A 787 17.04 21.29 -30.86
CA TYR A 787 17.80 20.69 -31.95
C TYR A 787 17.67 19.18 -31.91
N LEU A 788 17.09 18.58 -32.94
CA LEU A 788 17.01 17.13 -33.11
C LEU A 788 18.39 16.59 -33.45
N GLY A 789 18.80 15.49 -32.83
CA GLY A 789 20.13 14.91 -33.05
C GLY A 789 20.11 13.66 -33.91
N ASN A 790 21.22 13.44 -34.62
CA ASN A 790 21.52 12.19 -35.30
C ASN A 790 23.00 11.83 -35.04
N VAL A 791 23.21 10.80 -34.22
CA VAL A 791 24.53 10.27 -33.84
C VAL A 791 25.05 9.34 -34.94
N THR A 792 26.24 9.67 -35.45
CA THR A 792 26.98 8.86 -36.43
C THR A 792 27.72 7.70 -35.77
N ALA A 793 28.17 6.70 -36.55
CA ALA A 793 28.85 5.51 -36.03
C ALA A 793 30.18 5.79 -35.27
N SER A 794 30.79 6.97 -35.43
CA SER A 794 31.95 7.42 -34.63
C SER A 794 31.56 8.03 -33.28
N GLY A 795 30.26 8.20 -33.02
CA GLY A 795 29.68 8.84 -31.84
C GLY A 795 29.44 10.35 -31.95
N THR A 796 29.87 10.98 -33.06
CA THR A 796 29.66 12.42 -33.29
C THR A 796 28.20 12.69 -33.69
N ALA A 797 27.57 13.66 -33.04
CA ALA A 797 26.20 14.08 -33.38
C ALA A 797 26.18 15.18 -34.46
N THR A 798 25.24 15.06 -35.39
CA THR A 798 24.77 16.16 -36.24
C THR A 798 23.40 16.63 -35.76
N TYR A 799 23.01 17.86 -36.08
CA TYR A 799 21.79 18.48 -35.53
C TYR A 799 20.95 19.18 -36.61
N THR A 800 19.61 19.07 -36.47
CA THR A 800 18.65 19.88 -37.24
C THR A 800 17.77 20.70 -36.30
N THR A 801 17.49 21.95 -36.66
CA THR A 801 16.67 22.85 -35.85
C THR A 801 15.20 22.43 -35.89
N LEU A 802 14.57 22.34 -34.71
CA LEU A 802 13.12 22.22 -34.54
C LEU A 802 12.56 23.56 -34.00
N PRO A 803 11.94 24.39 -34.86
CA PRO A 803 11.30 25.63 -34.43
C PRO A 803 10.01 25.38 -33.65
N ILE A 804 9.65 26.34 -32.80
CA ILE A 804 8.39 26.33 -32.04
C ILE A 804 7.15 26.08 -32.93
N GLY A 805 7.09 26.70 -34.11
CA GLY A 805 5.94 26.57 -35.02
C GLY A 805 5.76 25.15 -35.57
N THR A 806 6.85 24.40 -35.76
CA THR A 806 6.82 23.01 -36.23
C THR A 806 6.44 22.03 -35.13
N TYR A 807 6.82 22.31 -33.88
CA TYR A 807 6.39 21.52 -32.72
C TYR A 807 4.92 21.81 -32.33
N ASN A 808 4.49 23.06 -32.45
CA ASN A 808 3.14 23.52 -32.14
C ASN A 808 2.15 23.37 -33.32
N ASP A 809 2.50 22.63 -34.38
CA ASP A 809 1.57 22.31 -35.46
C ASP A 809 0.61 21.18 -35.04
N LEU A 810 -0.70 21.45 -35.13
CA LEU A 810 -1.78 20.50 -34.83
C LEU A 810 -1.99 19.46 -35.94
N ALA A 811 -1.48 19.73 -37.16
CA ALA A 811 -1.42 18.77 -38.25
C ALA A 811 -0.03 18.08 -38.35
N GLY A 812 0.91 18.46 -37.48
CA GLY A 812 2.29 17.99 -37.48
C GLY A 812 2.53 16.74 -36.63
N ASN A 813 3.77 16.26 -36.63
CA ASN A 813 4.16 14.99 -36.03
C ASN A 813 4.35 15.00 -34.49
N TYR A 814 4.08 16.13 -33.83
CA TYR A 814 4.43 16.34 -32.41
C TYR A 814 3.23 16.46 -31.46
N ILE A 815 2.02 16.75 -31.96
CA ILE A 815 0.80 16.84 -31.16
C ILE A 815 -0.17 15.78 -31.67
N ILE A 816 -0.11 14.58 -31.09
CA ILE A 816 -0.82 13.41 -31.63
C ILE A 816 -2.06 13.09 -30.77
N PRO A 817 -3.27 12.95 -31.34
CA PRO A 817 -4.49 12.54 -30.63
C PRO A 817 -4.54 11.06 -30.24
N TYR A 818 -5.27 10.76 -29.15
CA TYR A 818 -5.45 9.41 -28.59
C TYR A 818 -5.86 8.35 -29.62
N ASN A 819 -6.92 8.57 -30.39
CA ASN A 819 -7.39 7.61 -31.40
C ASN A 819 -6.36 7.38 -32.53
N THR A 820 -5.39 8.27 -32.70
CA THR A 820 -4.28 8.10 -33.64
C THR A 820 -3.20 7.21 -33.05
N TYR A 821 -2.71 7.47 -31.84
CA TYR A 821 -1.65 6.64 -31.23
C TYR A 821 -2.15 5.32 -30.63
N SER A 822 -3.38 5.25 -30.14
CA SER A 822 -3.91 4.04 -29.48
C SER A 822 -4.27 2.92 -30.47
N ASN A 823 -4.44 3.22 -31.76
CA ASN A 823 -5.04 2.28 -32.70
C ASN A 823 -4.17 1.03 -32.99
N ALA A 824 -4.78 0.07 -33.72
CA ALA A 824 -4.19 -1.21 -34.09
C ALA A 824 -2.81 -1.11 -34.80
N ALA A 825 -2.54 -0.01 -35.51
CA ALA A 825 -1.29 0.19 -36.26
C ALA A 825 -0.17 0.85 -35.43
N ASN A 826 -0.49 1.54 -34.32
CA ASN A 826 0.47 2.29 -33.51
C ASN A 826 0.77 1.60 -32.17
N ALA A 827 -0.04 1.85 -31.13
CA ALA A 827 0.08 1.14 -29.85
C ALA A 827 -0.46 -0.30 -29.90
N ASN A 828 -1.18 -0.67 -30.97
CA ASN A 828 -1.85 -1.95 -31.13
C ASN A 828 -2.91 -2.25 -30.05
N VAL A 829 -3.66 -1.23 -29.58
CA VAL A 829 -4.74 -1.46 -28.62
C VAL A 829 -5.96 -2.06 -29.33
N LEU A 830 -6.43 -3.18 -28.81
CA LEU A 830 -7.56 -3.95 -29.31
C LEU A 830 -8.79 -3.75 -28.42
N THR A 831 -9.99 -3.98 -28.96
CA THR A 831 -11.24 -3.96 -28.19
C THR A 831 -11.24 -5.03 -27.09
N THR A 832 -10.67 -6.19 -27.39
CA THR A 832 -10.53 -7.37 -26.52
C THR A 832 -9.45 -7.28 -25.44
N ASP A 833 -8.56 -6.28 -25.48
CA ASP A 833 -7.51 -6.09 -24.48
C ASP A 833 -8.12 -5.79 -23.09
N LYS A 834 -7.55 -6.38 -22.02
CA LYS A 834 -7.90 -6.04 -20.63
C LYS A 834 -7.30 -4.67 -20.29
N VAL A 835 -7.83 -4.01 -19.25
CA VAL A 835 -7.32 -2.72 -18.75
C VAL A 835 -5.77 -2.67 -18.62
N PRO A 836 -5.07 -3.64 -18.00
CA PRO A 836 -3.61 -3.64 -17.94
C PRO A 836 -2.92 -3.75 -19.30
N ASP A 837 -3.49 -4.50 -20.25
CA ASP A 837 -2.92 -4.67 -21.59
C ASP A 837 -2.99 -3.34 -22.37
N LYS A 838 -4.12 -2.61 -22.25
CA LYS A 838 -4.31 -1.27 -22.84
C LYS A 838 -3.31 -0.27 -22.28
N ILE A 839 -3.11 -0.27 -20.95
CA ILE A 839 -2.14 0.58 -20.25
C ILE A 839 -0.72 0.29 -20.74
N ALA A 840 -0.28 -0.98 -20.73
CA ALA A 840 1.06 -1.37 -21.16
C ALA A 840 1.36 -0.97 -22.61
N LYS A 841 0.37 -1.09 -23.50
CA LYS A 841 0.46 -0.70 -24.91
C LYS A 841 0.59 0.82 -25.12
N VAL A 842 -0.23 1.63 -24.45
CA VAL A 842 -0.13 3.10 -24.58
C VAL A 842 1.14 3.64 -23.89
N LEU A 843 1.57 3.06 -22.77
CA LEU A 843 2.88 3.36 -22.17
C LEU A 843 4.03 2.98 -23.13
N SER A 844 3.93 1.85 -23.83
CA SER A 844 4.92 1.45 -24.85
C SER A 844 5.01 2.45 -25.99
N TYR A 845 3.88 2.99 -26.47
CA TYR A 845 3.90 4.08 -27.46
C TYR A 845 4.56 5.34 -26.89
N SER A 846 4.25 5.70 -25.64
CA SER A 846 4.82 6.88 -24.96
C SER A 846 6.34 6.82 -24.82
N VAL A 847 6.88 5.62 -24.51
CA VAL A 847 8.32 5.33 -24.43
C VAL A 847 8.98 5.33 -25.81
N ARG A 848 8.28 4.84 -26.85
CA ARG A 848 8.75 4.87 -28.24
C ARG A 848 8.77 6.28 -28.85
N ASN A 849 7.99 7.21 -28.30
CA ASN A 849 7.81 8.57 -28.83
C ASN A 849 8.02 9.66 -27.76
N PRO A 850 9.22 9.82 -27.16
CA PRO A 850 9.41 10.66 -25.97
C PRO A 850 8.98 12.12 -26.14
N LEU A 851 9.31 12.73 -27.29
CA LEU A 851 9.08 14.15 -27.60
C LEU A 851 7.62 14.47 -28.00
N VAL A 852 6.78 13.48 -28.29
CA VAL A 852 5.38 13.69 -28.68
C VAL A 852 4.56 14.18 -27.49
N TYR A 853 3.79 15.25 -27.68
CA TYR A 853 2.73 15.69 -26.78
C TYR A 853 1.46 14.88 -27.07
N MET A 854 1.12 13.97 -26.15
CA MET A 854 0.01 13.02 -26.34
C MET A 854 -1.29 13.65 -25.84
N ILE A 855 -2.20 14.04 -26.75
CA ILE A 855 -3.46 14.72 -26.39
C ILE A 855 -4.67 13.77 -26.53
N PRO A 856 -5.81 14.03 -25.84
CA PRO A 856 -7.03 13.27 -26.06
C PRO A 856 -7.68 13.59 -27.41
N SER A 857 -8.34 12.61 -28.03
CA SER A 857 -9.22 12.84 -29.19
C SER A 857 -10.59 13.40 -28.82
N THR A 858 -11.05 13.12 -27.59
CA THR A 858 -12.33 13.58 -27.03
C THR A 858 -12.16 13.79 -25.53
N PHE A 859 -12.69 14.87 -24.96
CA PHE A 859 -12.70 15.07 -23.51
C PHE A 859 -13.65 14.12 -22.80
N ALA A 860 -13.40 13.89 -21.51
CA ALA A 860 -14.37 13.26 -20.64
C ALA A 860 -15.70 14.06 -20.63
N PRO A 861 -16.88 13.41 -20.63
CA PRO A 861 -18.16 14.10 -20.61
C PRO A 861 -18.32 15.04 -19.40
N TYR A 862 -18.74 16.28 -19.67
CA TYR A 862 -19.01 17.27 -18.62
C TYR A 862 -20.24 16.90 -17.81
N ASN A 863 -20.13 16.91 -16.48
CA ASN A 863 -21.23 16.63 -15.58
C ASN A 863 -21.99 17.92 -15.26
N SER A 864 -22.98 18.26 -16.10
CA SER A 864 -23.78 19.48 -15.94
C SER A 864 -24.62 19.52 -14.66
N THR A 865 -25.00 18.36 -14.11
CA THR A 865 -25.75 18.26 -12.84
C THR A 865 -24.87 18.55 -11.63
N ASN A 866 -23.60 18.15 -11.65
CA ASN A 866 -22.62 18.55 -10.64
C ASN A 866 -21.21 18.62 -11.25
N ALA A 867 -20.78 19.84 -11.55
CA ALA A 867 -19.54 20.15 -12.25
C ALA A 867 -18.30 19.48 -11.65
N ILE A 868 -18.23 19.36 -10.32
CA ILE A 868 -17.11 18.77 -9.56
C ILE A 868 -16.95 17.26 -9.86
N TYR A 869 -18.02 16.59 -10.29
CA TYR A 869 -18.04 15.19 -10.72
C TYR A 869 -17.70 15.02 -12.21
N THR A 870 -17.14 16.04 -12.86
CA THR A 870 -16.54 15.92 -14.20
C THR A 870 -15.18 15.25 -14.08
N ASN A 871 -14.97 14.18 -14.83
CA ASN A 871 -13.71 13.42 -14.81
C ASN A 871 -12.57 14.17 -15.52
N GLY A 872 -11.34 13.86 -15.15
CA GLY A 872 -10.16 14.22 -15.91
C GLY A 872 -10.03 13.36 -17.17
N THR A 873 -9.48 13.95 -18.23
CA THR A 873 -9.24 13.28 -19.51
C THR A 873 -7.77 12.86 -19.59
N ASP A 874 -7.47 11.57 -19.53
CA ASP A 874 -6.08 11.11 -19.58
C ASP A 874 -5.50 11.12 -21.00
N TRP A 875 -4.16 11.05 -21.09
CA TRP A 875 -3.46 10.66 -22.31
C TRP A 875 -3.21 9.14 -22.36
N LEU A 876 -3.24 8.48 -21.20
CA LEU A 876 -3.04 7.04 -21.08
C LEU A 876 -4.26 6.23 -21.54
N ALA A 877 -5.47 6.74 -21.29
CA ALA A 877 -6.72 6.04 -21.52
C ALA A 877 -7.90 7.00 -21.70
N ASN A 878 -8.96 6.51 -22.35
CA ASN A 878 -10.28 7.17 -22.39
C ASN A 878 -11.13 6.93 -21.12
N GLU A 879 -10.53 6.39 -20.06
CA GLU A 879 -11.14 6.19 -18.74
C GLU A 879 -10.30 6.86 -17.64
N PRO A 880 -10.91 7.50 -16.64
CA PRO A 880 -10.18 8.21 -15.58
C PRO A 880 -9.60 7.29 -14.51
N ASN A 881 -8.64 7.81 -13.75
CA ASN A 881 -8.09 7.20 -12.53
C ASN A 881 -7.40 5.83 -12.74
N LEU A 882 -6.93 5.55 -13.96
CA LEU A 882 -6.12 4.37 -14.27
C LEU A 882 -4.62 4.65 -14.09
N ALA A 883 -3.89 3.67 -13.56
CA ALA A 883 -2.46 3.79 -13.20
C ALA A 883 -2.17 5.09 -12.42
N TYR A 884 -2.87 5.27 -11.29
CA TYR A 884 -2.73 6.42 -10.37
C TYR A 884 -1.37 6.39 -9.63
N ASP A 885 -0.69 5.26 -9.68
CA ASP A 885 0.64 4.96 -9.16
C ASP A 885 1.79 5.32 -10.13
N ARG A 886 1.49 5.91 -11.30
CA ARG A 886 2.48 6.26 -12.34
C ARG A 886 3.72 7.01 -11.83
N TRP A 887 3.62 7.80 -10.75
CA TRP A 887 4.74 8.48 -10.07
C TRP A 887 4.97 8.05 -8.61
N GLY A 888 4.48 6.88 -8.22
CA GLY A 888 4.73 6.29 -6.89
C GLY A 888 3.78 6.78 -5.79
N ARG A 889 2.51 7.05 -6.11
CA ARG A 889 1.46 7.46 -5.15
C ARG A 889 1.42 6.50 -3.94
N GLY A 890 1.72 6.98 -2.74
CA GLY A 890 1.81 6.19 -1.51
C GLY A 890 3.04 5.28 -1.39
N GLY A 891 3.52 4.75 -2.52
CA GLY A 891 4.65 3.82 -2.64
C GLY A 891 6.03 4.46 -2.81
N LYS A 892 6.97 3.62 -3.27
CA LYS A 892 8.33 4.01 -3.64
C LYS A 892 8.34 4.88 -4.91
N LYS A 893 9.41 5.64 -5.14
CA LYS A 893 9.65 6.32 -6.43
C LYS A 893 9.48 5.34 -7.60
N SER A 894 8.55 5.62 -8.52
CA SER A 894 8.25 4.69 -9.63
C SER A 894 9.31 4.69 -10.74
N PRO A 895 9.36 3.65 -11.60
CA PRO A 895 10.19 3.65 -12.81
C PRO A 895 9.85 4.74 -13.84
N PHE A 896 8.70 5.41 -13.75
CA PHE A 896 8.27 6.52 -14.63
C PHE A 896 8.37 7.91 -13.97
N ASP A 897 8.83 8.02 -12.73
CA ASP A 897 9.11 9.30 -12.06
C ASP A 897 10.28 10.02 -12.77
N PRO A 898 10.12 11.29 -13.21
CA PRO A 898 11.13 12.01 -13.99
C PRO A 898 12.29 12.56 -13.15
N CYS A 899 12.23 12.53 -11.81
CA CYS A 899 13.27 13.13 -10.98
C CYS A 899 14.59 12.34 -11.04
N PRO A 900 15.75 12.99 -10.78
CA PRO A 900 17.03 12.31 -10.66
C PRO A 900 17.15 11.45 -9.40
N GLU A 901 18.30 10.84 -9.19
CA GLU A 901 18.59 9.93 -8.07
C GLU A 901 18.47 10.61 -6.70
N GLY A 902 17.88 9.91 -5.72
CA GLY A 902 17.63 10.47 -4.39
C GLY A 902 16.59 11.60 -4.35
N TRP A 903 15.78 11.75 -5.41
CA TRP A 903 14.71 12.73 -5.57
C TRP A 903 13.48 12.09 -6.20
N ARG A 904 12.27 12.56 -5.84
CA ARG A 904 10.99 12.09 -6.41
C ARG A 904 9.99 13.24 -6.61
N ILE A 905 8.92 12.99 -7.36
CA ILE A 905 7.74 13.86 -7.39
C ILE A 905 7.09 13.86 -5.99
N PRO A 906 6.70 15.03 -5.44
CA PRO A 906 6.05 15.13 -4.15
C PRO A 906 4.72 14.38 -4.10
N ASP A 907 4.52 13.63 -3.03
CA ASP A 907 3.27 12.94 -2.70
C ASP A 907 2.43 13.76 -1.70
N VAL A 908 1.16 13.42 -1.56
CA VAL A 908 0.17 14.08 -0.69
C VAL A 908 -0.39 13.12 0.35
N THR A 909 -0.93 13.62 1.46
CA THR A 909 -1.53 12.78 2.52
C THR A 909 -3.02 12.50 2.31
N ASN A 910 -3.66 13.21 1.38
CA ASN A 910 -5.05 12.98 0.96
C ASN A 910 -5.21 13.38 -0.52
N THR A 911 -6.03 12.66 -1.27
CA THR A 911 -6.32 12.93 -2.69
C THR A 911 -7.64 13.67 -2.89
N THR A 912 -8.42 13.82 -1.83
CA THR A 912 -9.64 14.63 -1.79
C THR A 912 -9.58 15.58 -0.58
N TYR A 913 -10.53 16.50 -0.46
CA TYR A 913 -10.58 17.44 0.66
C TYR A 913 -12.02 17.75 1.07
N ILE A 914 -12.22 18.07 2.34
CA ILE A 914 -13.50 18.54 2.89
C ILE A 914 -13.38 20.04 3.13
N THR A 915 -14.30 20.83 2.58
CA THR A 915 -14.26 22.29 2.64
C THR A 915 -14.26 22.80 4.09
N ASN A 916 -13.29 23.65 4.45
CA ASN A 916 -13.03 24.16 5.81
C ASN A 916 -12.48 23.12 6.80
N GLN A 917 -12.09 21.95 6.31
CA GLN A 917 -11.29 20.95 7.02
C GLN A 917 -10.02 20.60 6.21
N ASP A 918 -9.75 21.36 5.15
CA ASP A 918 -8.67 21.13 4.20
C ASP A 918 -7.34 21.75 4.66
N PHE A 919 -6.77 21.20 5.73
CA PHE A 919 -5.49 21.63 6.34
C PHE A 919 -4.48 20.46 6.36
N GLY A 920 -3.21 20.72 6.03
CA GLY A 920 -2.16 19.69 6.18
C GLY A 920 -2.25 18.49 5.22
N LEU A 921 -2.66 18.73 3.97
CA LEU A 921 -2.83 17.68 2.94
C LEU A 921 -1.67 17.61 1.91
N THR A 922 -0.83 18.64 1.87
CA THR A 922 0.13 18.93 0.79
C THR A 922 1.41 19.56 1.37
N PRO A 923 2.61 19.28 0.83
CA PRO A 923 3.86 19.84 1.34
C PRO A 923 3.97 21.37 1.17
N TRP A 924 3.10 22.00 0.37
CA TRP A 924 2.98 23.46 0.25
C TRP A 924 1.93 24.08 1.19
N TYR A 925 1.31 23.31 2.08
CA TYR A 925 0.36 23.84 3.07
C TYR A 925 1.05 24.89 3.97
N LYS A 926 0.43 26.06 4.11
CA LYS A 926 0.82 27.05 5.13
C LYS A 926 -0.16 26.99 6.29
N LYS A 927 0.36 26.99 7.53
CA LYS A 927 -0.43 26.98 8.77
C LYS A 927 -1.66 27.90 8.68
N ASP A 928 -2.80 27.38 9.11
CA ASP A 928 -4.09 28.08 9.17
C ASP A 928 -4.72 28.49 7.81
N LYS A 929 -4.19 28.05 6.66
CA LYS A 929 -4.77 28.29 5.32
C LYS A 929 -5.40 27.03 4.71
N ASN A 930 -6.66 27.13 4.27
CA ASN A 930 -7.37 26.08 3.53
C ASN A 930 -6.62 25.74 2.22
N VAL A 931 -6.12 24.52 2.04
CA VAL A 931 -5.20 24.18 0.94
C VAL A 931 -5.83 24.33 -0.45
N ALA A 932 -7.15 24.15 -0.57
CA ALA A 932 -7.89 24.26 -1.83
C ALA A 932 -8.41 25.68 -2.11
N THR A 933 -8.16 26.64 -1.22
CA THR A 933 -8.58 28.04 -1.38
C THR A 933 -7.50 28.87 -2.07
N ALA A 934 -7.92 29.74 -2.99
CA ALA A 934 -7.03 30.64 -3.72
C ALA A 934 -6.73 31.91 -2.91
N TYR A 935 -5.55 31.98 -2.31
CA TYR A 935 -5.11 33.12 -1.49
C TYR A 935 -4.04 33.97 -2.20
N SER A 936 -3.89 35.23 -1.80
CA SER A 936 -2.92 36.15 -2.42
C SER A 936 -1.49 35.77 -2.04
N VAL A 937 -0.60 35.67 -3.04
CA VAL A 937 0.78 35.22 -2.85
C VAL A 937 1.50 36.08 -1.81
N SER A 938 1.29 37.41 -1.85
CA SER A 938 2.03 38.37 -1.03
C SER A 938 1.42 38.66 0.35
N THR A 939 0.11 38.46 0.54
CA THR A 939 -0.55 38.74 1.84
C THR A 939 -0.81 37.50 2.68
N ASP A 940 -0.91 36.33 2.05
CA ASP A 940 -1.26 35.09 2.72
C ASP A 940 -0.09 34.11 2.78
N TYR A 941 0.73 34.06 1.73
CA TYR A 941 1.88 33.14 1.59
C TYR A 941 3.26 33.82 1.69
N ASP A 942 3.32 35.11 2.06
CA ASP A 942 4.54 35.91 2.22
C ASP A 942 5.44 35.95 0.95
N GLY A 943 4.88 35.65 -0.23
CA GLY A 943 5.61 35.54 -1.48
C GLY A 943 5.77 36.87 -2.23
N VAL A 944 6.95 37.11 -2.77
CA VAL A 944 7.25 38.29 -3.59
C VAL A 944 7.04 37.97 -5.07
N ARG A 945 6.01 38.57 -5.66
CA ARG A 945 5.75 38.54 -7.12
C ARG A 945 6.83 39.32 -7.87
N VAL A 946 7.42 38.72 -8.90
CA VAL A 946 8.42 39.37 -9.78
C VAL A 946 7.82 39.70 -11.14
N ARG A 947 8.08 40.91 -11.64
CA ARG A 947 7.69 41.42 -12.98
C ARG A 947 8.93 41.63 -13.85
N ARG A 948 8.75 41.74 -15.16
CA ARG A 948 9.87 42.01 -16.10
C ARG A 948 10.33 43.47 -16.07
N SER A 949 9.40 44.41 -15.99
CA SER A 949 9.70 45.84 -15.76
C SER A 949 8.47 46.55 -15.18
N ALA A 950 8.62 47.81 -14.79
CA ALA A 950 7.49 48.66 -14.40
C ALA A 950 6.41 48.74 -15.50
N THR A 951 6.84 48.78 -16.77
CA THR A 951 5.97 48.81 -17.96
C THR A 951 5.38 47.43 -18.28
N TYR A 952 6.19 46.36 -18.22
CA TYR A 952 5.75 45.00 -18.49
C TYR A 952 5.16 44.36 -17.24
N SER A 953 3.90 44.71 -16.97
CA SER A 953 3.13 44.35 -15.78
C SER A 953 2.82 42.86 -15.59
N TYR A 954 3.29 41.97 -16.48
CA TYR A 954 3.14 40.52 -16.34
C TYR A 954 4.13 39.91 -15.35
N THR A 955 3.71 38.80 -14.75
CA THR A 955 4.51 38.03 -13.79
C THR A 955 5.50 37.12 -14.51
N ILE A 956 6.76 37.14 -14.09
CA ILE A 956 7.83 36.24 -14.59
C ILE A 956 8.27 35.19 -13.57
N GLY A 957 7.85 35.34 -12.30
CA GLY A 957 8.01 34.34 -11.26
C GLY A 957 7.65 34.86 -9.87
N TYR A 958 7.96 34.04 -8.86
CA TYR A 958 7.66 34.25 -7.45
C TYR A 958 8.86 33.87 -6.59
N MET A 959 9.10 34.64 -5.54
CA MET A 959 10.11 34.33 -4.53
C MET A 959 9.45 34.08 -3.17
N PHE A 960 9.93 33.08 -2.44
CA PHE A 960 9.43 32.70 -1.13
C PHE A 960 10.59 32.71 -0.12
N ASN A 961 11.11 33.92 0.11
CA ASN A 961 12.35 34.17 0.84
C ASN A 961 12.17 34.32 2.36
N TYR A 962 10.93 34.35 2.87
CA TYR A 962 10.65 34.59 4.29
C TYR A 962 10.66 33.26 5.08
N PRO A 963 11.27 33.20 6.28
CA PRO A 963 11.35 31.97 7.07
C PRO A 963 10.01 31.33 7.44
N SER A 964 8.93 32.12 7.46
CA SER A 964 7.55 31.69 7.72
C SER A 964 6.94 30.81 6.62
N TYR A 965 7.48 30.84 5.39
CA TYR A 965 6.98 30.05 4.27
C TYR A 965 8.08 29.79 3.21
N TYR A 966 9.15 29.12 3.63
CA TYR A 966 10.39 28.96 2.85
C TYR A 966 10.35 27.80 1.83
N VAL A 967 9.39 27.83 0.90
CA VAL A 967 9.15 26.76 -0.11
C VAL A 967 9.96 26.89 -1.41
N GLY A 968 10.91 27.83 -1.46
CA GLY A 968 11.78 28.10 -2.60
C GLY A 968 11.14 28.94 -3.71
N ASN A 969 11.95 29.37 -4.69
CA ASN A 969 11.52 30.34 -5.71
C ASN A 969 11.04 29.65 -6.99
N TYR A 970 10.03 30.20 -7.68
CA TYR A 970 9.34 29.56 -8.81
C TYR A 970 9.30 30.46 -10.07
N PRO A 971 9.75 29.97 -11.24
CA PRO A 971 9.58 30.67 -12.53
C PRO A 971 8.13 30.64 -13.02
N ASN A 972 7.73 31.61 -13.85
CA ASN A 972 6.51 31.50 -14.66
C ASN A 972 6.80 30.77 -15.99
N SER A 973 6.97 29.45 -15.92
CA SER A 973 7.14 28.55 -17.06
C SER A 973 5.85 28.29 -17.85
N GLY A 974 4.72 28.86 -17.42
CA GLY A 974 3.39 28.59 -17.93
C GLY A 974 2.97 27.10 -17.90
N SER A 975 1.91 26.78 -18.63
CA SER A 975 1.39 25.42 -18.85
C SER A 975 0.88 25.25 -20.30
N ARG A 976 0.75 24.02 -20.79
CA ARG A 976 0.31 23.66 -22.14
C ARG A 976 -1.00 22.86 -22.08
N GLY A 977 -1.97 23.19 -22.94
CA GLY A 977 -3.27 22.51 -22.99
C GLY A 977 -4.23 22.85 -21.85
N PHE A 978 -3.93 23.87 -21.04
CA PHE A 978 -4.70 24.20 -19.84
C PHE A 978 -6.16 24.58 -20.15
N ARG A 979 -7.08 23.99 -19.38
CA ARG A 979 -8.49 24.39 -19.26
C ARG A 979 -8.99 24.14 -17.83
N SER A 980 -10.04 24.85 -17.41
CA SER A 980 -10.82 24.46 -16.22
C SER A 980 -11.77 23.31 -16.58
N VAL A 981 -11.51 22.12 -16.03
CA VAL A 981 -12.31 20.91 -16.28
C VAL A 981 -13.74 21.06 -15.75
N THR A 982 -13.87 21.55 -14.51
CA THR A 982 -15.16 21.77 -13.84
C THR A 982 -15.91 22.99 -14.35
N ALA A 983 -15.29 23.95 -15.04
CA ALA A 983 -16.03 25.05 -15.69
C ALA A 983 -16.40 24.76 -17.16
N ASN A 984 -16.26 23.50 -17.62
CA ASN A 984 -16.50 23.07 -18.99
C ASN A 984 -15.81 23.93 -20.06
N GLN A 985 -14.60 24.42 -19.79
CA GLN A 985 -13.85 25.19 -20.78
C GLN A 985 -13.40 24.27 -21.91
N THR A 986 -13.51 24.75 -23.16
CA THR A 986 -12.90 24.04 -24.29
C THR A 986 -11.38 24.19 -24.25
N ALA A 987 -10.67 23.14 -24.66
CA ALA A 987 -9.22 23.21 -24.91
C ALA A 987 -8.90 23.56 -26.39
N THR A 988 -9.90 23.90 -27.22
CA THR A 988 -9.69 24.36 -28.61
C THR A 988 -8.65 25.47 -28.65
N GLY A 989 -7.57 25.25 -29.43
CA GLY A 989 -6.45 26.19 -29.55
C GLY A 989 -5.46 26.22 -28.38
N THR A 990 -5.66 25.46 -27.30
CA THR A 990 -4.77 25.50 -26.11
C THR A 990 -3.58 24.53 -26.18
N PHE A 991 -3.63 23.50 -27.03
CA PHE A 991 -2.58 22.49 -27.15
C PHE A 991 -1.26 23.06 -27.73
N ASN A 992 -1.37 24.10 -28.56
CA ASN A 992 -0.30 24.67 -29.36
C ASN A 992 0.20 26.06 -28.89
N PHE A 993 -0.12 26.49 -27.67
CA PHE A 993 0.54 27.63 -27.02
C PHE A 993 0.87 27.37 -25.54
N ILE A 994 1.70 28.24 -24.94
CA ILE A 994 2.04 28.22 -23.52
C ILE A 994 1.21 29.27 -22.76
N ASN A 995 0.37 28.81 -21.84
CA ASN A 995 -0.47 29.63 -20.97
C ASN A 995 0.34 30.15 -19.78
N TYR A 996 0.73 31.43 -19.83
CA TYR A 996 1.47 32.11 -18.75
C TYR A 996 0.60 32.70 -17.63
N GLN A 997 -0.71 32.46 -17.63
CA GLN A 997 -1.56 32.80 -16.49
C GLN A 997 -1.53 31.70 -15.42
N TYR A 998 -1.47 30.43 -15.83
CA TYR A 998 -1.58 29.28 -14.92
C TYR A 998 -0.33 28.38 -14.94
N PRO A 999 0.84 28.85 -14.47
CA PRO A 999 1.96 27.98 -14.13
C PRO A 999 1.65 27.19 -12.85
N GLY A 1000 2.32 26.05 -12.67
CA GLY A 1000 2.13 25.20 -11.50
C GLY A 1000 3.17 24.08 -11.42
N ILE A 1001 3.03 23.23 -10.40
CA ILE A 1001 3.92 22.10 -10.11
C ILE A 1001 3.10 20.86 -9.80
N TRP A 1002 3.36 19.76 -10.52
CA TRP A 1002 2.67 18.48 -10.30
C TRP A 1002 2.96 17.82 -8.94
N THR A 1003 1.98 17.07 -8.44
CA THR A 1003 2.17 16.02 -7.42
C THR A 1003 2.05 14.62 -8.03
N ALA A 1004 2.39 13.60 -7.25
CA ALA A 1004 2.25 12.19 -7.60
C ALA A 1004 0.80 11.66 -7.55
N ALA A 1005 -0.22 12.51 -7.38
CA ALA A 1005 -1.60 12.09 -7.09
C ALA A 1005 -2.65 12.54 -8.12
N LEU A 1006 -3.70 11.71 -8.24
CA LEU A 1006 -4.97 12.04 -8.90
C LEU A 1006 -6.08 12.23 -7.85
N ASN A 1007 -6.97 13.19 -8.04
CA ASN A 1007 -8.22 13.28 -7.28
C ASN A 1007 -9.07 12.04 -7.55
N SER A 1008 -9.48 11.40 -6.47
CA SER A 1008 -10.05 10.07 -6.47
C SER A 1008 -11.57 10.03 -6.70
N ASN A 1009 -12.30 9.12 -6.05
CA ASN A 1009 -13.68 8.75 -6.38
C ASN A 1009 -13.85 8.39 -7.89
N TYR A 1010 -12.78 7.94 -8.55
CA TYR A 1010 -12.65 7.72 -10.00
C TYR A 1010 -12.86 8.97 -10.87
N ILE A 1011 -12.59 10.16 -10.33
CA ILE A 1011 -12.63 11.42 -11.07
C ILE A 1011 -11.35 11.58 -11.91
N GLY A 1012 -10.17 11.24 -11.38
CA GLY A 1012 -8.92 11.15 -12.16
C GLY A 1012 -8.32 12.48 -12.64
N ARG A 1013 -8.66 13.61 -11.99
CA ARG A 1013 -8.04 14.91 -12.27
C ARG A 1013 -6.76 15.08 -11.42
N PRO A 1014 -5.57 15.41 -11.97
CA PRO A 1014 -4.33 15.44 -11.20
C PRO A 1014 -4.25 16.63 -10.22
N VAL A 1015 -3.68 16.35 -9.05
CA VAL A 1015 -3.45 17.32 -7.97
C VAL A 1015 -2.15 18.09 -8.22
N ASN A 1016 -2.18 19.41 -8.05
CA ASN A 1016 -1.02 20.28 -8.25
C ASN A 1016 -0.99 21.50 -7.32
N LEU A 1017 0.19 22.10 -7.17
CA LEU A 1017 0.33 23.51 -6.82
C LEU A 1017 0.02 24.34 -8.08
N ILE A 1018 -0.84 25.35 -7.98
CA ILE A 1018 -1.11 26.27 -9.10
C ILE A 1018 -1.06 27.73 -8.67
N PHE A 1019 -0.62 28.60 -9.58
CA PHE A 1019 -0.71 30.05 -9.46
C PHE A 1019 -1.72 30.59 -10.49
N ASP A 1020 -2.37 31.70 -10.15
CA ASP A 1020 -3.02 32.58 -11.12
C ASP A 1020 -2.19 33.88 -11.18
N ALA A 1021 -1.32 33.91 -12.18
CA ALA A 1021 -0.29 34.91 -12.42
C ALA A 1021 -0.80 36.17 -13.12
N ALA A 1022 -2.12 36.30 -13.34
CA ALA A 1022 -2.74 37.52 -13.83
C ALA A 1022 -2.43 38.71 -12.91
N ALA A 1023 -2.20 39.88 -13.51
CA ALA A 1023 -1.66 41.03 -12.80
C ALA A 1023 -2.59 41.59 -11.70
N THR A 1024 -3.89 41.31 -11.80
CA THR A 1024 -4.96 41.67 -10.86
C THR A 1024 -5.28 40.59 -9.84
N ALA A 1025 -4.85 39.34 -10.04
CA ALA A 1025 -5.24 38.20 -9.21
C ALA A 1025 -4.12 37.77 -8.24
N ASN A 1026 -2.89 37.58 -8.75
CA ASN A 1026 -1.67 37.32 -7.96
C ASN A 1026 -1.85 36.30 -6.81
N ARG A 1027 -2.44 35.14 -7.11
CA ARG A 1027 -2.92 34.17 -6.10
C ARG A 1027 -2.41 32.75 -6.35
N MET A 1028 -2.46 31.91 -5.33
CA MET A 1028 -1.96 30.53 -5.33
C MET A 1028 -2.92 29.60 -4.60
N ILE A 1029 -3.00 28.35 -5.06
CA ILE A 1029 -3.73 27.25 -4.42
C ILE A 1029 -2.72 26.11 -4.17
N ALA A 1030 -2.59 25.66 -2.92
CA ALA A 1030 -1.62 24.62 -2.52
C ALA A 1030 -2.07 23.18 -2.85
N PHE A 1031 -3.39 23.01 -3.04
CA PHE A 1031 -4.04 21.79 -3.49
C PHE A 1031 -5.10 22.15 -4.54
N HIS A 1032 -4.70 22.20 -5.81
CA HIS A 1032 -5.62 22.40 -6.93
C HIS A 1032 -5.83 21.06 -7.65
N ASP A 1033 -7.08 20.74 -7.98
CA ASP A 1033 -7.49 19.44 -8.53
C ASP A 1033 -8.13 19.55 -9.93
N ASN A 1034 -8.19 20.74 -10.52
CA ASN A 1034 -9.10 21.06 -11.63
C ASN A 1034 -8.43 21.03 -13.02
N ASN A 1035 -7.63 19.98 -13.26
CA ASN A 1035 -6.84 19.77 -14.48
C ASN A 1035 -7.20 18.46 -15.20
N ASP A 1036 -6.65 18.24 -16.40
CA ASP A 1036 -6.56 16.93 -17.03
C ASP A 1036 -5.12 16.36 -16.94
N PRO A 1037 -4.91 15.03 -16.84
CA PRO A 1037 -3.58 14.42 -16.90
C PRO A 1037 -2.75 14.73 -18.15
N TYR A 1038 -3.37 15.10 -19.28
CA TYR A 1038 -2.64 15.44 -20.51
C TYR A 1038 -1.93 16.80 -20.47
N PHE A 1039 -2.22 17.69 -19.51
CA PHE A 1039 -1.62 19.04 -19.47
C PHE A 1039 -0.08 18.96 -19.40
N GLY A 1040 0.61 19.82 -20.15
CA GLY A 1040 2.05 20.03 -19.98
C GLY A 1040 2.31 21.06 -18.88
N MET A 1041 3.02 20.69 -17.83
CA MET A 1041 3.34 21.59 -16.72
C MET A 1041 4.64 21.15 -16.03
N SER A 1042 5.31 22.04 -15.28
CA SER A 1042 6.60 21.72 -14.67
C SER A 1042 6.50 20.75 -13.48
N CYS A 1043 7.61 20.03 -13.26
CA CYS A 1043 7.84 19.21 -12.08
C CYS A 1043 8.93 19.88 -11.21
N ARG A 1044 8.77 19.80 -9.89
CA ARG A 1044 9.82 20.09 -8.90
C ARG A 1044 9.86 18.95 -7.91
N CYS A 1045 11.05 18.42 -7.67
CA CYS A 1045 11.22 17.22 -6.89
C CYS A 1045 11.40 17.53 -5.39
N VAL A 1046 11.09 16.55 -4.56
CA VAL A 1046 11.42 16.53 -3.13
C VAL A 1046 12.43 15.43 -2.84
N LYS A 1047 13.24 15.65 -1.80
CA LYS A 1047 14.31 14.72 -1.41
C LYS A 1047 13.68 13.43 -0.89
N ILE A 1048 14.17 12.29 -1.37
CA ILE A 1048 13.79 10.99 -0.80
C ILE A 1048 14.42 10.90 0.60
N LYS A 1049 13.58 10.66 1.60
CA LYS A 1049 13.99 10.32 2.98
C LYS A 1049 14.10 8.81 3.10
N THR A 1050 14.98 8.34 3.98
CA THR A 1050 15.14 6.90 4.25
C THR A 1050 15.15 6.62 5.76
N ASP A 1051 14.70 5.43 6.13
CA ASP A 1051 14.86 4.89 7.48
C ASP A 1051 16.33 4.50 7.76
N ALA A 1052 16.59 3.95 8.95
CA ALA A 1052 17.93 3.49 9.36
C ALA A 1052 18.44 2.28 8.55
N ASN A 1053 17.58 1.61 7.78
CA ASN A 1053 17.90 0.45 6.95
C ASN A 1053 18.05 0.83 5.46
N GLY A 1054 17.85 2.10 5.10
CA GLY A 1054 17.88 2.59 3.72
C GLY A 1054 16.54 2.47 2.96
N ASN A 1055 15.45 2.04 3.61
CA ASN A 1055 14.11 2.03 2.99
C ASN A 1055 13.56 3.45 2.85
N GLU A 1056 12.89 3.74 1.74
CA GLU A 1056 12.20 5.01 1.53
C GLU A 1056 11.08 5.26 2.57
N GLU A 1057 11.10 6.43 3.23
CA GLU A 1057 10.00 6.90 4.10
C GLU A 1057 8.93 7.65 3.30
N GLY A 1058 7.67 7.57 3.75
CA GLY A 1058 6.54 8.25 3.12
C GLY A 1058 6.42 9.74 3.47
N PRO A 1059 5.33 10.42 3.03
CA PRO A 1059 5.09 11.83 3.31
C PRO A 1059 4.74 12.12 4.79
N VAL A 1060 4.40 11.08 5.57
CA VAL A 1060 4.06 11.18 7.00
C VAL A 1060 5.34 11.08 7.83
N PRO A 1061 5.74 12.08 8.64
CA PRO A 1061 6.94 11.95 9.45
C PRO A 1061 6.76 10.91 10.57
N ARG A 1062 7.63 9.88 10.57
CA ARG A 1062 7.67 8.82 11.59
C ARG A 1062 8.11 9.32 12.97
N LEU A 1063 9.08 10.22 13.00
CA LEU A 1063 9.62 10.81 14.22
C LEU A 1063 8.95 12.14 14.54
N GLN A 1064 9.01 12.56 15.81
CA GLN A 1064 8.51 13.87 16.23
C GLN A 1064 9.31 15.00 15.54
N VAL A 1065 8.60 15.86 14.81
CA VAL A 1065 9.17 16.98 14.07
C VAL A 1065 9.60 18.08 15.04
N THR A 1066 10.89 18.34 15.09
CA THR A 1066 11.47 19.48 15.81
C THR A 1066 11.55 20.73 14.91
N SER A 1067 11.90 21.87 15.49
CA SER A 1067 12.36 23.02 14.72
C SER A 1067 13.56 22.65 13.84
N LEU A 1068 13.58 23.19 12.61
CA LEU A 1068 14.74 23.08 11.73
C LEU A 1068 15.90 23.86 12.36
N SER A 1069 17.11 23.28 12.34
CA SER A 1069 18.29 23.95 12.89
C SER A 1069 18.57 25.24 12.12
N THR A 1070 18.85 26.33 12.85
CA THR A 1070 19.27 27.62 12.28
C THR A 1070 20.71 27.59 11.77
N THR A 1071 21.53 26.64 12.22
CA THR A 1071 22.85 26.38 11.64
C THR A 1071 22.72 25.53 10.39
N LYS A 1072 22.97 26.13 9.22
CA LYS A 1072 23.32 25.39 8.01
C LYS A 1072 24.60 24.60 8.29
N ALA A 1073 24.57 23.28 8.17
CA ALA A 1073 25.80 22.48 8.22
C ALA A 1073 26.74 22.92 7.08
N SER A 1074 28.06 22.91 7.34
CA SER A 1074 29.04 23.22 6.28
C SER A 1074 28.89 22.23 5.13
N GLU A 1075 28.62 22.74 3.93
CA GLU A 1075 28.56 21.92 2.70
C GLU A 1075 29.95 21.44 2.25
N VAL A 1076 31.01 21.87 2.95
CA VAL A 1076 32.39 21.45 2.73
C VAL A 1076 32.95 20.93 4.05
N PHE A 1077 33.15 19.62 4.13
CA PHE A 1077 34.28 19.10 4.90
C PHE A 1077 35.54 19.45 4.11
N SER A 1078 36.48 20.16 4.74
CA SER A 1078 37.78 20.40 4.14
C SER A 1078 38.46 19.08 3.76
N LYS A 1079 39.40 19.09 2.81
CA LYS A 1079 40.14 17.87 2.44
C LYS A 1079 40.82 17.22 3.66
N ASN A 1080 41.21 18.03 4.64
CA ASN A 1080 41.75 17.58 5.92
C ASN A 1080 40.67 16.97 6.82
N GLU A 1081 39.47 17.55 6.94
CA GLU A 1081 38.35 16.93 7.67
C GLU A 1081 37.85 15.62 7.03
N ILE A 1082 37.94 15.49 5.69
CA ILE A 1082 37.65 14.22 5.01
C ILE A 1082 38.73 13.19 5.39
N ILE A 1083 40.00 13.57 5.41
CA ILE A 1083 41.10 12.70 5.86
C ILE A 1083 40.97 12.36 7.35
N GLU A 1084 40.59 13.30 8.21
CA GLU A 1084 40.26 13.09 9.63
C GLU A 1084 39.10 12.11 9.82
N LYS A 1085 37.99 12.27 9.09
CA LYS A 1085 36.83 11.39 9.22
C LYS A 1085 37.06 10.00 8.60
N VAL A 1086 37.90 9.90 7.57
CA VAL A 1086 38.35 8.62 7.02
C VAL A 1086 39.39 7.95 7.94
N ARG A 1087 40.18 8.71 8.72
CA ARG A 1087 41.01 8.17 9.81
C ARG A 1087 40.18 7.68 10.98
N LYS A 1088 39.20 8.47 11.46
CA LYS A 1088 38.36 8.12 12.61
C LYS A 1088 37.56 6.81 12.46
N ASN A 1089 37.37 6.34 11.23
CA ASN A 1089 36.71 5.06 10.94
C ASN A 1089 37.68 3.94 10.51
N LYS A 1090 38.98 4.05 10.83
CA LYS A 1090 39.96 2.97 10.64
C LYS A 1090 40.64 2.59 11.95
N ILE A 1091 40.44 1.33 12.33
CA ILE A 1091 41.34 0.62 13.23
C ILE A 1091 42.45 0.03 12.36
N THR A 1092 43.70 0.33 12.69
CA THR A 1092 44.90 -0.18 12.00
C THR A 1092 45.67 -1.13 12.92
N LEU A 1093 46.15 -2.25 12.39
CA LEU A 1093 46.90 -3.26 13.14
C LEU A 1093 48.29 -3.45 12.53
N TYR A 1094 49.32 -3.40 13.37
CA TYR A 1094 50.72 -3.36 12.95
C TYR A 1094 51.65 -4.00 14.01
N PRO A 1095 52.86 -4.46 13.66
CA PRO A 1095 53.31 -4.72 12.30
C PRO A 1095 52.45 -5.80 11.64
N ASN A 1096 52.37 -5.78 10.30
CA ASN A 1096 51.65 -6.77 9.51
C ASN A 1096 52.44 -7.00 8.21
N PRO A 1097 53.25 -8.07 8.10
CA PRO A 1097 53.27 -9.25 8.97
C PRO A 1097 53.72 -9.01 10.42
N VAL A 1098 53.28 -9.89 11.33
CA VAL A 1098 53.53 -9.87 12.77
C VAL A 1098 54.35 -11.09 13.21
N LYS A 1099 55.23 -10.92 14.22
CA LYS A 1099 56.04 -12.01 14.79
C LYS A 1099 55.56 -12.49 16.14
N GLU A 1100 55.41 -11.57 17.09
CA GLU A 1100 55.11 -11.86 18.49
C GLU A 1100 54.07 -10.89 19.03
N LYS A 1101 54.37 -9.58 19.04
CA LYS A 1101 53.42 -8.54 19.45
C LYS A 1101 52.69 -7.91 18.27
N LEU A 1102 51.37 -7.81 18.39
CA LEU A 1102 50.50 -7.03 17.52
C LEU A 1102 50.04 -5.76 18.27
N TYR A 1103 50.11 -4.61 17.61
CA TYR A 1103 49.69 -3.31 18.14
C TYR A 1103 48.43 -2.81 17.41
N ILE A 1104 47.66 -1.98 18.11
CA ILE A 1104 46.47 -1.30 17.58
C ILE A 1104 46.69 0.21 17.49
N ASP A 1105 46.26 0.80 16.38
CA ASP A 1105 46.13 2.25 16.17
C ASP A 1105 44.66 2.54 15.89
N ALA A 1106 44.01 3.24 16.81
CA ALA A 1106 42.57 3.51 16.79
C ALA A 1106 42.25 4.85 17.47
N ALA A 1107 41.19 5.52 17.01
CA ALA A 1107 40.95 6.93 17.30
C ALA A 1107 40.20 7.23 18.62
N GLU A 1108 39.97 6.24 19.49
CA GLU A 1108 39.26 6.41 20.77
C GLU A 1108 40.00 5.68 21.90
N ASN A 1109 40.17 6.34 23.05
CA ASN A 1109 40.76 5.70 24.25
C ASN A 1109 39.72 4.79 24.92
N GLY A 1110 39.50 3.60 24.36
CA GLY A 1110 38.59 2.57 24.84
C GLY A 1110 39.27 1.20 25.03
N LYS A 1111 38.57 0.27 25.67
CA LYS A 1111 39.02 -1.14 25.73
C LYS A 1111 38.78 -1.81 24.37
N TYR A 1112 39.81 -2.39 23.80
CA TYR A 1112 39.75 -3.09 22.51
C TYR A 1112 39.89 -4.60 22.70
N PHE A 1113 38.75 -5.29 22.67
CA PHE A 1113 38.68 -6.75 22.68
C PHE A 1113 38.79 -7.30 21.25
N TYR A 1114 39.40 -8.47 21.10
CA TYR A 1114 39.64 -9.07 19.79
C TYR A 1114 39.29 -10.56 19.72
N GLN A 1115 39.02 -11.02 18.50
CA GLN A 1115 38.82 -12.42 18.13
C GLN A 1115 39.61 -12.68 16.83
N ILE A 1116 40.58 -13.59 16.87
CA ILE A 1116 41.41 -14.02 15.73
C ILE A 1116 40.87 -15.36 15.22
N TYR A 1117 40.55 -15.40 13.94
CA TYR A 1117 40.01 -16.56 13.24
C TYR A 1117 41.00 -17.10 12.19
N SER A 1118 40.98 -18.41 11.97
CA SER A 1118 41.59 -19.04 10.80
C SER A 1118 40.85 -18.64 9.50
N LEU A 1119 41.45 -18.93 8.34
CA LEU A 1119 40.75 -18.80 7.05
C LEU A 1119 39.60 -19.81 6.86
N SER A 1120 39.49 -20.84 7.70
CA SER A 1120 38.33 -21.74 7.76
C SER A 1120 37.21 -21.25 8.70
N GLY A 1121 37.43 -20.17 9.45
CA GLY A 1121 36.44 -19.56 10.35
C GLY A 1121 36.50 -20.05 11.80
N ASP A 1122 37.47 -20.88 12.16
CA ASP A 1122 37.69 -21.36 13.52
C ASP A 1122 38.33 -20.27 14.39
N LEU A 1123 37.87 -20.10 15.63
CA LEU A 1123 38.46 -19.15 16.58
C LEU A 1123 39.82 -19.68 17.07
N ALA A 1124 40.91 -19.02 16.67
CA ALA A 1124 42.27 -19.38 17.04
C ALA A 1124 42.74 -18.74 18.35
N GLN A 1125 42.34 -17.48 18.62
CA GLN A 1125 42.68 -16.74 19.83
C GLN A 1125 41.68 -15.61 20.09
N SER A 1126 41.51 -15.18 21.34
CA SER A 1126 40.79 -13.95 21.70
C SER A 1126 41.39 -13.30 22.95
N GLY A 1127 41.16 -12.01 23.14
CA GLY A 1127 41.74 -11.26 24.26
C GLY A 1127 41.39 -9.77 24.25
N GLU A 1128 42.20 -8.98 24.97
CA GLU A 1128 42.16 -7.51 25.00
C GLU A 1128 43.53 -6.95 24.57
N PHE A 1129 43.56 -5.81 23.89
CA PHE A 1129 44.77 -5.01 23.74
C PHE A 1129 45.01 -4.23 25.04
N ILE A 1130 46.18 -4.40 25.65
CA ILE A 1130 46.56 -3.78 26.92
C ILE A 1130 47.70 -2.82 26.63
N ASN A 1131 47.51 -1.53 26.91
CA ASN A 1131 48.43 -0.46 26.47
C ASN A 1131 48.70 -0.52 24.95
N ASP A 1132 47.63 -0.71 24.18
CA ASP A 1132 47.61 -0.78 22.71
C ASP A 1132 48.45 -1.92 22.08
N GLU A 1133 48.89 -2.90 22.88
CA GLU A 1133 49.56 -4.13 22.42
C GLU A 1133 48.84 -5.42 22.86
N THR A 1134 49.09 -6.51 22.13
CA THR A 1134 48.72 -7.87 22.54
C THR A 1134 49.70 -8.91 21.98
N ASP A 1135 49.82 -10.04 22.66
CA ASP A 1135 50.73 -11.14 22.29
C ASP A 1135 50.01 -12.16 21.40
N VAL A 1136 50.58 -12.47 20.23
CA VAL A 1136 50.13 -13.45 19.24
C VAL A 1136 51.23 -14.47 18.89
N SER A 1137 52.26 -14.60 19.75
CA SER A 1137 53.34 -15.58 19.61
C SER A 1137 52.86 -17.04 19.62
N SER A 1138 51.71 -17.29 20.25
CA SER A 1138 51.00 -18.58 20.27
C SER A 1138 50.37 -18.99 18.94
N LEU A 1139 50.27 -18.09 17.94
CA LEU A 1139 49.76 -18.44 16.62
C LEU A 1139 50.85 -19.09 15.75
N PRO A 1140 50.54 -20.21 15.06
CA PRO A 1140 51.38 -20.70 13.97
C PRO A 1140 51.56 -19.67 12.84
N SER A 1141 52.65 -19.78 12.07
CA SER A 1141 52.88 -18.97 10.87
C SER A 1141 51.73 -19.17 9.85
N GLY A 1142 51.11 -18.09 9.38
CA GLY A 1142 49.90 -18.18 8.55
C GLY A 1142 49.16 -16.87 8.32
N THR A 1143 48.05 -16.92 7.58
CA THR A 1143 47.11 -15.79 7.43
C THR A 1143 45.92 -16.00 8.36
N TYR A 1144 45.55 -14.95 9.09
CA TYR A 1144 44.42 -14.92 10.01
C TYR A 1144 43.52 -13.69 9.76
N LEU A 1145 42.29 -13.78 10.26
CA LEU A 1145 41.28 -12.72 10.22
C LEU A 1145 40.96 -12.28 11.65
N ILE A 1146 41.22 -11.02 11.99
CA ILE A 1146 40.99 -10.47 13.34
C ILE A 1146 39.84 -9.47 13.34
N ARG A 1147 38.88 -9.71 14.25
CA ARG A 1147 37.69 -8.89 14.50
C ARG A 1147 37.86 -8.15 15.82
N ILE A 1148 37.55 -6.86 15.87
CA ILE A 1148 37.69 -6.00 17.06
C ILE A 1148 36.30 -5.59 17.57
N ASN A 1149 36.08 -5.62 18.89
CA ASN A 1149 34.84 -5.16 19.56
C ASN A 1149 33.52 -5.61 18.89
N ASN A 1150 33.47 -6.86 18.40
CA ASN A 1150 32.34 -7.44 17.65
C ASN A 1150 31.90 -6.65 16.38
N SER A 1151 32.72 -5.75 15.83
CA SER A 1151 32.39 -5.02 14.61
C SER A 1151 32.16 -5.95 13.40
N GLU A 1152 31.43 -5.46 12.39
CA GLU A 1152 31.29 -6.13 11.09
C GLU A 1152 32.57 -6.04 10.24
N MET A 1153 33.48 -5.13 10.59
CA MET A 1153 34.78 -4.99 9.95
C MET A 1153 35.77 -6.03 10.50
N VAL A 1154 36.47 -6.72 9.60
CA VAL A 1154 37.47 -7.76 9.93
C VAL A 1154 38.77 -7.45 9.19
N VAL A 1155 39.89 -7.44 9.91
CA VAL A 1155 41.22 -7.10 9.38
C VAL A 1155 42.00 -8.39 9.09
N LYS A 1156 42.73 -8.44 7.97
CA LYS A 1156 43.66 -9.54 7.68
C LYS A 1156 45.01 -9.27 8.34
N ILE A 1157 45.52 -10.23 9.11
CA ILE A 1157 46.91 -10.25 9.61
C ILE A 1157 47.68 -11.46 9.06
N ILE A 1158 48.99 -11.32 8.94
CA ILE A 1158 49.91 -12.39 8.53
C ILE A 1158 50.88 -12.62 9.69
N LYS A 1159 50.89 -13.83 10.25
CA LYS A 1159 51.87 -14.28 11.25
C LYS A 1159 53.07 -14.88 10.53
N GLU A 1160 54.27 -14.35 10.79
CA GLU A 1160 55.56 -14.98 10.42
C GLU A 1160 55.89 -16.13 11.38
#